data_AF-A0A239IVR1-F1
#
_entry.id   AF-A0A239IVR1-F1
#
_cell.length_a   1.000
_cell.length_b   1.000
_cell.length_c   1.000
_cell.angle_alpha   90.00
_cell.angle_beta   90.00
_cell.angle_gamma   90.00
#
_symmetry.space_group_name_H-M   'P 1'
#
loop_
_entity.id
_entity.type
_entity.pdbx_description
1 polymer ?
#
loop_
_entity_poly.entity_id
_entity_poly.type
_entity_poly.pdbx_seq_one_letter_code
_entity_poly.pdbx_strand_id
1 'polypeptide(L)'
;MPILSVPLASAGEAATAWLFGGNLLAPRAPMTGPGSHAEAVEALGVTSLRYPGGSLTESFFDLSNPDARTATDNETGEVVDFMPLSDVMDYAGDSGRAVTIVLPTREQISDTRFDDNGDRFAAVDETELRGFVREVITGEYGDAPVAGFEIGNEYWGSGRMNAVEYGRVASEMTRIIDSELQALAPLYPEAAEVDILVQMGTNFGESSLDEVYGGFTDAEIAADLNATYGLDLSPGARIDWTEVNNLLVLEQFDAAELDAVDGIIAHVYSRGPDAPHTRYFHLDQIQDTWFEENPELEIHVTEWNLRSNSSSLDEAQDYGLFQAQEMLEQVEAFMAEGVDAAQVWPLIQNTPSALSEGMSYSGNTPPGEMFALMSENLPGMTMLDFAPADARETEYEGAGIEVHGFADGDDMLLYVTAPQGGGVVQGGVDLRALVADVGGVEAVVLGVAPGQAPGDTSSDAVLERLDPEDVYDGGQVDVVLAEGEILQLRLFDVIPTAEFAPVFDSTAPGAVPDDLSDVGLSDVEPVDVELADSAQVDVRPDITPAAPGLPPVNTEPELAMVMGFTESGQTPDVARDGAEPDAFANLRALDTGSGDRVSAVQDDEPGAALQDWADILSFGGPEPTASAARPMQGATGPARAEDEARDLWAEIHDLVPREAPTSATTTVADPAEAAQELLRLMGFAPGQGAQAEGDESLFEGLPDEDAELDSDAPGAGLDDLGLSWALAALPLFAMAGLG
;
A
#
# COMPACT_ATOMS: atom_id res chain seq x y z
N MET A 1 -9.67 34.60 11.00
CA MET A 1 -9.89 33.61 12.05
C MET A 1 -11.17 32.87 11.72
N PRO A 2 -11.07 31.68 11.11
CA PRO A 2 -12.12 30.68 11.26
C PRO A 2 -12.49 30.51 12.74
N ILE A 3 -13.77 30.28 12.99
CA ILE A 3 -14.26 29.85 14.30
C ILE A 3 -14.68 28.41 14.07
N LEU A 4 -14.03 27.46 14.75
CA LEU A 4 -14.48 26.08 14.69
C LEU A 4 -15.87 26.03 15.30
N SER A 5 -16.81 25.44 14.55
CA SER A 5 -18.05 24.94 15.12
C SER A 5 -17.72 23.95 16.23
N VAL A 6 -18.60 23.82 17.21
CA VAL A 6 -18.57 22.65 18.10
C VAL A 6 -18.73 21.40 17.22
N PRO A 7 -17.83 20.40 17.30
CA PRO A 7 -18.03 19.11 16.67
C PRO A 7 -19.42 18.58 16.97
N LEU A 8 -20.09 18.00 15.97
CA LEU A 8 -21.41 17.41 16.22
C LEU A 8 -21.30 16.01 16.86
N ALA A 9 -20.17 15.33 16.67
CA ALA A 9 -19.87 14.02 17.22
C ALA A 9 -18.35 13.79 17.33
N SER A 10 -17.98 12.68 17.97
CA SER A 10 -16.72 11.98 17.71
C SER A 10 -16.93 10.97 16.58
N ALA A 11 -15.90 10.67 15.79
CA ALA A 11 -15.98 9.80 14.62
C ALA A 11 -14.95 8.65 14.67
N GLY A 12 -15.29 7.54 13.99
CA GLY A 12 -14.45 6.35 13.90
C GLY A 12 -14.15 5.66 15.23
N GLU A 13 -13.21 4.73 15.19
CA GLU A 13 -12.60 4.12 16.36
C GLU A 13 -11.45 4.98 16.91
N ALA A 14 -10.99 4.66 18.12
CA ALA A 14 -9.81 5.30 18.70
C ALA A 14 -8.54 4.74 18.05
N ALA A 15 -7.58 5.61 17.72
CA ALA A 15 -6.32 5.19 17.10
C ALA A 15 -5.58 4.22 18.03
N THR A 16 -5.35 2.99 17.57
CA THR A 16 -4.55 2.03 18.32
C THR A 16 -3.06 2.27 18.07
N ALA A 17 -2.20 1.75 18.95
CA ALA A 17 -0.77 1.70 18.67
C ALA A 17 -0.46 0.84 17.42
N TRP A 18 -1.32 -0.12 17.06
CA TRP A 18 -1.12 -1.05 15.95
C TRP A 18 -1.27 -0.40 14.57
N LEU A 19 -1.87 0.79 14.46
CA LEU A 19 -1.87 1.61 13.24
C LEU A 19 -0.47 2.12 12.84
N PHE A 20 0.50 2.07 13.76
CA PHE A 20 1.85 2.61 13.58
C PHE A 20 2.93 1.53 13.45
N GLY A 21 2.59 0.39 12.87
CA GLY A 21 3.56 -0.64 12.51
C GLY A 21 4.45 -0.23 11.32
N GLY A 22 5.53 -0.99 11.10
CA GLY A 22 6.54 -0.68 10.08
C GLY A 22 7.04 -1.89 9.32
N ASN A 23 7.23 -1.73 8.00
CA ASN A 23 7.58 -2.80 7.08
C ASN A 23 9.11 -2.89 6.86
N LEU A 24 9.70 -4.02 7.27
CA LEU A 24 11.14 -4.27 7.34
C LEU A 24 11.67 -5.00 6.10
N LEU A 25 12.02 -4.24 5.05
CA LEU A 25 12.62 -4.79 3.83
C LEU A 25 14.03 -5.37 4.11
N ALA A 26 14.11 -6.71 4.16
CA ALA A 26 15.29 -7.46 4.60
C ALA A 26 16.62 -7.18 3.85
N PRO A 27 16.66 -6.86 2.54
CA PRO A 27 17.90 -6.53 1.81
C PRO A 27 18.34 -5.06 1.92
N ARG A 28 17.59 -4.19 2.61
CA ARG A 28 17.88 -2.73 2.60
C ARG A 28 18.98 -2.35 3.58
N ALA A 29 18.82 -2.73 4.85
CA ALA A 29 19.72 -2.39 5.94
C ALA A 29 19.80 -3.58 6.93
N PRO A 30 20.85 -3.70 7.76
CA PRO A 30 20.85 -4.67 8.86
C PRO A 30 19.79 -4.32 9.90
N MET A 31 19.39 -5.29 10.75
CA MET A 31 18.44 -5.01 11.84
C MET A 31 19.04 -4.02 12.87
N THR A 32 20.31 -4.19 13.25
CA THR A 32 20.96 -3.35 14.27
C THR A 32 22.32 -2.80 13.83
N GLY A 33 22.74 -1.70 14.45
CA GLY A 33 23.99 -0.97 14.15
C GLY A 33 23.76 0.38 13.47
N PRO A 34 24.82 1.08 13.03
CA PRO A 34 24.69 2.39 12.38
C PRO A 34 23.96 2.27 11.03
N GLY A 35 22.95 3.11 10.81
CA GLY A 35 22.12 3.12 9.62
C GLY A 35 21.17 1.92 9.51
N SER A 36 20.84 1.28 10.63
CA SER A 36 20.03 0.06 10.68
C SER A 36 18.52 0.33 10.73
N HIS A 37 17.73 -0.73 10.50
CA HIS A 37 16.29 -0.68 10.72
C HIS A 37 15.92 -0.37 12.17
N ALA A 38 16.70 -0.78 13.18
CA ALA A 38 16.44 -0.41 14.57
C ALA A 38 16.58 1.10 14.82
N GLU A 39 17.52 1.78 14.15
CA GLU A 39 17.61 3.25 14.25
C GLU A 39 16.39 3.94 13.59
N ALA A 40 15.85 3.37 12.50
CA ALA A 40 14.62 3.86 11.88
C ALA A 40 13.37 3.58 12.74
N VAL A 41 13.21 2.36 13.28
CA VAL A 41 12.08 1.95 14.12
C VAL A 41 11.97 2.84 15.36
N GLU A 42 13.09 3.11 16.06
CA GLU A 42 13.07 4.01 17.22
C GLU A 42 12.86 5.49 16.85
N ALA A 43 13.31 5.94 15.68
CA ALA A 43 13.16 7.34 15.25
C ALA A 43 11.81 7.67 14.62
N LEU A 44 11.12 6.66 14.06
CA LEU A 44 9.78 6.76 13.48
C LEU A 44 8.68 6.39 14.48
N GLY A 45 9.03 5.93 15.69
CA GLY A 45 8.06 5.52 16.72
C GLY A 45 7.39 4.17 16.49
N VAL A 46 7.78 3.45 15.42
CA VAL A 46 7.16 2.19 14.96
C VAL A 46 6.88 1.22 16.10
N THR A 47 5.67 0.65 16.13
CA THR A 47 5.12 -0.11 17.26
C THR A 47 5.11 -1.62 17.06
N SER A 48 4.89 -2.09 15.82
CA SER A 48 4.93 -3.50 15.39
C SER A 48 5.75 -3.64 14.11
N LEU A 49 6.21 -4.86 13.80
CA LEU A 49 7.15 -5.12 12.70
C LEU A 49 6.56 -6.12 11.70
N ARG A 50 6.53 -5.78 10.40
CA ARG A 50 6.24 -6.74 9.32
C ARG A 50 7.52 -7.16 8.62
N TYR A 51 7.75 -8.46 8.45
CA TYR A 51 8.98 -9.02 7.87
C TYR A 51 8.70 -10.29 7.02
N PRO A 52 9.43 -10.56 5.92
CA PRO A 52 10.53 -9.79 5.33
C PRO A 52 10.11 -8.65 4.39
N GLY A 53 8.80 -8.46 4.22
CA GLY A 53 8.20 -7.26 3.62
C GLY A 53 8.21 -7.21 2.10
N GLY A 54 7.05 -6.92 1.52
CA GLY A 54 6.86 -6.66 0.09
C GLY A 54 7.15 -7.86 -0.82
N SER A 55 7.30 -7.54 -2.12
CA SER A 55 7.54 -8.49 -3.21
C SER A 55 8.76 -9.40 -3.00
N LEU A 56 9.68 -8.98 -2.12
CA LEU A 56 10.87 -9.71 -1.72
C LEU A 56 10.55 -11.04 -1.02
N THR A 57 9.42 -11.13 -0.32
CA THR A 57 8.99 -12.39 0.32
C THR A 57 8.90 -13.51 -0.73
N GLU A 58 8.22 -13.24 -1.84
CA GLU A 58 7.96 -14.21 -2.90
C GLU A 58 9.20 -14.53 -3.75
N SER A 59 10.16 -13.61 -3.85
CA SER A 59 11.40 -13.81 -4.61
C SER A 59 12.52 -14.49 -3.81
N PHE A 60 12.62 -14.23 -2.50
CA PHE A 60 13.84 -14.49 -1.72
C PHE A 60 13.65 -15.29 -0.42
N PHE A 61 12.47 -15.29 0.21
CA PHE A 61 12.32 -15.88 1.54
C PHE A 61 12.17 -17.41 1.47
N ASP A 62 13.02 -18.12 2.23
CA ASP A 62 13.12 -19.58 2.22
C ASP A 62 12.76 -20.11 3.60
N LEU A 63 11.59 -20.74 3.73
CA LEU A 63 11.08 -21.31 4.98
C LEU A 63 11.96 -22.45 5.51
N SER A 64 12.78 -23.10 4.67
CA SER A 64 13.73 -24.13 5.09
C SER A 64 15.00 -23.57 5.74
N ASN A 65 15.25 -22.25 5.59
CA ASN A 65 16.45 -21.58 6.05
C ASN A 65 16.22 -20.06 6.29
N PRO A 66 15.29 -19.66 7.18
CA PRO A 66 14.91 -18.25 7.37
C PRO A 66 16.01 -17.40 8.03
N ASP A 67 17.09 -18.03 8.51
CA ASP A 67 18.29 -17.37 9.02
C ASP A 67 19.40 -17.18 7.96
N ALA A 68 19.07 -17.37 6.68
CA ALA A 68 19.99 -17.12 5.58
C ALA A 68 20.45 -15.66 5.54
N ARG A 69 21.74 -15.41 5.79
CA ARG A 69 22.36 -14.08 5.64
C ARG A 69 22.49 -13.60 4.18
N THR A 70 22.15 -14.47 3.22
CA THR A 70 22.09 -14.17 1.79
C THR A 70 20.96 -14.99 1.17
N ALA A 71 20.09 -14.35 0.40
CA ALA A 71 19.03 -15.01 -0.33
C ALA A 71 19.34 -15.05 -1.83
N THR A 72 18.71 -15.98 -2.56
CA THR A 72 18.83 -16.09 -4.02
C THR A 72 17.46 -15.91 -4.65
N ASP A 73 17.32 -14.95 -5.55
CA ASP A 73 16.09 -14.69 -6.29
C ASP A 73 15.70 -15.92 -7.13
N ASN A 74 14.47 -16.41 -6.97
CA ASN A 74 14.00 -17.65 -7.59
C ASN A 74 13.86 -17.60 -9.12
N GLU A 75 13.71 -16.42 -9.75
CA GLU A 75 13.62 -16.28 -11.22
C GLU A 75 14.98 -16.02 -11.89
N THR A 76 15.74 -15.08 -11.34
CA THR A 76 16.95 -14.54 -11.95
C THR A 76 18.22 -15.23 -11.46
N GLY A 77 18.19 -15.84 -10.27
CA GLY A 77 19.35 -16.36 -9.58
C GLY A 77 20.29 -15.27 -9.04
N GLU A 78 19.84 -14.02 -8.93
CA GLU A 78 20.59 -12.96 -8.26
C GLU A 78 20.74 -13.27 -6.76
N VAL A 79 21.93 -13.03 -6.20
CA VAL A 79 22.21 -13.27 -4.78
C VAL A 79 22.37 -11.93 -4.08
N VAL A 80 21.57 -11.70 -3.05
CA VAL A 80 21.56 -10.47 -2.24
C VAL A 80 21.93 -10.79 -0.79
N ASP A 81 22.47 -9.80 -0.08
CA ASP A 81 22.49 -9.86 1.40
C ASP A 81 21.04 -9.81 1.90
N PHE A 82 20.72 -10.62 2.91
CA PHE A 82 19.37 -10.75 3.44
C PHE A 82 19.45 -10.78 4.97
N MET A 83 18.60 -10.00 5.63
CA MET A 83 18.51 -9.98 7.09
C MET A 83 17.93 -11.32 7.59
N PRO A 84 18.57 -12.04 8.51
CA PRO A 84 18.00 -13.23 9.16
C PRO A 84 16.75 -12.92 9.98
N LEU A 85 15.82 -13.88 10.04
CA LEU A 85 14.67 -13.81 10.94
C LEU A 85 15.08 -13.67 12.42
N SER A 86 16.12 -14.39 12.87
CA SER A 86 16.62 -14.27 14.24
C SER A 86 17.15 -12.89 14.60
N ASP A 87 17.80 -12.19 13.66
CA ASP A 87 18.28 -10.81 13.90
C ASP A 87 17.08 -9.87 14.16
N VAL A 88 15.90 -10.10 13.54
CA VAL A 88 14.64 -9.37 13.78
C VAL A 88 13.98 -9.77 15.10
N MET A 89 13.81 -11.07 15.34
CA MET A 89 13.14 -11.61 16.52
C MET A 89 13.89 -11.24 17.82
N ASP A 90 15.23 -11.27 17.81
CA ASP A 90 16.04 -10.79 18.95
C ASP A 90 15.75 -9.31 19.25
N TYR A 91 15.70 -8.44 18.23
CA TYR A 91 15.40 -7.01 18.43
C TYR A 91 13.94 -6.76 18.84
N ALA A 92 12.99 -7.49 18.26
CA ALA A 92 11.58 -7.40 18.60
C ALA A 92 11.35 -7.80 20.07
N GLY A 93 11.96 -8.91 20.51
CA GLY A 93 11.92 -9.38 21.89
C GLY A 93 12.58 -8.43 22.89
N ASP A 94 13.77 -7.91 22.57
CA ASP A 94 14.48 -6.92 23.41
C ASP A 94 13.73 -5.58 23.52
N SER A 95 12.97 -5.20 22.48
CA SER A 95 12.21 -3.94 22.45
C SER A 95 10.71 -4.07 22.79
N GLY A 96 10.20 -5.29 22.97
CA GLY A 96 8.82 -5.56 23.36
C GLY A 96 7.80 -5.37 22.23
N ARG A 97 8.23 -5.50 20.97
CA ARG A 97 7.40 -5.36 19.76
C ARG A 97 6.97 -6.72 19.24
N ALA A 98 5.76 -6.80 18.67
CA ALA A 98 5.29 -7.99 17.99
C ALA A 98 5.72 -8.01 16.51
N VAL A 99 5.82 -9.22 15.93
CA VAL A 99 6.22 -9.43 14.54
C VAL A 99 5.11 -10.13 13.75
N THR A 100 4.68 -9.52 12.64
CA THR A 100 3.89 -10.18 11.59
C THR A 100 4.84 -10.78 10.56
N ILE A 101 4.72 -12.08 10.31
CA ILE A 101 5.64 -12.84 9.45
C ILE A 101 4.94 -13.18 8.13
N VAL A 102 5.46 -12.63 7.03
CA VAL A 102 4.95 -12.86 5.67
C VAL A 102 5.52 -14.17 5.13
N LEU A 103 4.64 -15.09 4.73
CA LEU A 103 4.97 -16.41 4.21
C LEU A 103 4.95 -16.41 2.67
N PRO A 104 5.94 -17.02 1.98
CA PRO A 104 5.95 -17.07 0.53
C PRO A 104 4.91 -18.06 0.00
N THR A 105 4.18 -17.65 -1.04
CA THR A 105 3.10 -18.44 -1.67
C THR A 105 3.43 -18.87 -3.10
N ARG A 106 4.30 -18.12 -3.79
CA ARG A 106 4.65 -18.27 -5.21
C ARG A 106 5.09 -19.68 -5.61
N GLU A 107 5.91 -20.34 -4.79
CA GLU A 107 6.43 -21.69 -5.06
C GLU A 107 5.55 -22.79 -4.44
N GLN A 108 4.48 -22.43 -3.72
CA GLN A 108 3.53 -23.36 -3.08
C GLN A 108 2.37 -23.76 -4.02
N ILE A 109 2.51 -23.55 -5.33
CA ILE A 109 1.51 -23.83 -6.36
C ILE A 109 2.02 -24.80 -7.44
N SER A 110 1.13 -25.54 -8.09
CA SER A 110 1.52 -26.62 -9.00
C SER A 110 1.76 -26.18 -10.45
N ASP A 111 3.01 -26.30 -10.91
CA ASP A 111 3.41 -26.19 -12.33
C ASP A 111 2.79 -27.25 -13.27
N THR A 112 2.18 -28.31 -12.73
CA THR A 112 1.81 -29.51 -13.51
C THR A 112 0.37 -29.97 -13.33
N ARG A 113 -0.35 -29.41 -12.36
CA ARG A 113 -1.75 -29.73 -12.08
C ARG A 113 -2.59 -28.48 -12.27
N PHE A 114 -3.48 -28.57 -13.25
CA PHE A 114 -4.49 -27.57 -13.58
C PHE A 114 -5.87 -28.23 -13.55
N ASP A 115 -6.90 -27.46 -13.28
CA ASP A 115 -8.30 -27.92 -13.38
C ASP A 115 -8.83 -27.85 -14.83
N ASP A 116 -10.17 -27.93 -14.99
CA ASP A 116 -10.82 -27.86 -16.31
C ASP A 116 -10.95 -26.42 -16.85
N ASN A 117 -10.80 -25.40 -16.00
CA ASN A 117 -10.81 -23.97 -16.36
C ASN A 117 -9.41 -23.51 -16.82
N GLY A 118 -8.37 -24.12 -16.25
CA GLY A 118 -6.97 -23.83 -16.53
C GLY A 118 -6.21 -23.24 -15.34
N ASP A 119 -6.84 -23.16 -14.18
CA ASP A 119 -6.25 -22.65 -12.94
C ASP A 119 -5.42 -23.74 -12.27
N ARG A 120 -4.25 -23.37 -11.75
CA ARG A 120 -3.37 -24.30 -11.01
C ARG A 120 -4.03 -24.77 -9.70
N PHE A 121 -3.60 -25.94 -9.25
CA PHE A 121 -3.87 -26.42 -7.89
C PHE A 121 -2.73 -26.01 -6.95
N ALA A 122 -3.05 -25.81 -5.66
CA ALA A 122 -2.06 -25.72 -4.60
C ALA A 122 -1.14 -26.95 -4.55
N ALA A 123 0.06 -26.74 -4.04
CA ALA A 123 1.14 -27.71 -3.91
C ALA A 123 1.98 -27.48 -2.65
N VAL A 124 1.35 -27.03 -1.56
CA VAL A 124 2.02 -26.61 -0.31
C VAL A 124 2.88 -27.74 0.27
N ASP A 125 4.14 -27.47 0.63
CA ASP A 125 4.91 -28.42 1.45
C ASP A 125 4.47 -28.33 2.92
N GLU A 126 3.44 -29.11 3.28
CA GLU A 126 2.93 -29.20 4.65
C GLU A 126 4.00 -29.62 5.68
N THR A 127 5.10 -30.27 5.28
CA THR A 127 6.16 -30.64 6.23
C THR A 127 7.06 -29.45 6.55
N GLU A 128 7.40 -28.65 5.54
CA GLU A 128 8.18 -27.42 5.67
C GLU A 128 7.41 -26.35 6.44
N LEU A 129 6.16 -26.05 6.03
CA LEU A 129 5.33 -25.02 6.67
C LEU A 129 5.06 -25.34 8.16
N ARG A 130 4.72 -26.59 8.50
CA ARG A 130 4.59 -27.02 9.91
C ARG A 130 5.92 -27.03 10.66
N GLY A 131 7.05 -27.18 9.96
CA GLY A 131 8.39 -27.04 10.52
C GLY A 131 8.61 -25.60 10.98
N PHE A 132 8.48 -24.68 10.03
CA PHE A 132 8.67 -23.24 10.22
C PHE A 132 7.77 -22.66 11.32
N VAL A 133 6.44 -22.85 11.23
CA VAL A 133 5.48 -22.35 12.25
C VAL A 133 5.86 -22.84 13.64
N ARG A 134 6.24 -24.12 13.78
CA ARG A 134 6.66 -24.68 15.06
C ARG A 134 7.99 -24.07 15.54
N GLU A 135 8.97 -23.91 14.67
CA GLU A 135 10.29 -23.39 15.04
C GLU A 135 10.21 -21.92 15.48
N VAL A 136 9.37 -21.11 14.81
CA VAL A 136 8.99 -19.75 15.23
C VAL A 136 8.33 -19.77 16.62
N ILE A 137 7.20 -20.46 16.77
CA ILE A 137 6.39 -20.44 18.01
C ILE A 137 7.10 -21.08 19.21
N THR A 138 8.02 -22.01 18.98
CA THR A 138 8.80 -22.63 20.06
C THR A 138 10.09 -21.90 20.43
N GLY A 139 10.36 -20.75 19.79
CA GLY A 139 11.47 -19.84 20.12
C GLY A 139 12.83 -20.21 19.51
N GLU A 140 12.89 -21.04 18.47
CA GLU A 140 14.17 -21.40 17.82
C GLU A 140 14.83 -20.17 17.16
N TYR A 141 14.02 -19.22 16.66
CA TYR A 141 14.48 -17.96 16.09
C TYR A 141 14.46 -16.77 17.07
N GLY A 142 13.98 -16.95 18.30
CA GLY A 142 13.87 -15.89 19.32
C GLY A 142 12.49 -15.83 19.99
N ASP A 143 12.43 -15.29 21.21
CA ASP A 143 11.25 -15.29 22.09
C ASP A 143 10.32 -14.05 21.90
N ALA A 144 10.34 -13.39 20.74
CA ALA A 144 9.46 -12.24 20.48
C ALA A 144 8.00 -12.65 20.31
N PRO A 145 7.03 -11.79 20.70
CA PRO A 145 5.63 -12.00 20.34
C PRO A 145 5.48 -12.06 18.81
N VAL A 146 4.79 -13.08 18.31
CA VAL A 146 4.30 -13.12 16.93
C VAL A 146 2.90 -12.54 16.96
N ALA A 147 2.62 -11.57 16.07
CA ALA A 147 1.26 -11.04 15.90
C ALA A 147 0.47 -12.00 15.01
N GLY A 148 0.94 -12.23 13.78
CA GLY A 148 0.30 -13.15 12.86
C GLY A 148 1.21 -13.70 11.77
N PHE A 149 0.69 -14.67 11.03
CA PHE A 149 1.23 -15.18 9.78
C PHE A 149 0.42 -14.63 8.60
N GLU A 150 1.07 -13.83 7.78
CA GLU A 150 0.49 -13.29 6.54
C GLU A 150 0.76 -14.25 5.38
N ILE A 151 -0.29 -14.66 4.68
CA ILE A 151 -0.17 -15.64 3.58
C ILE A 151 0.05 -14.91 2.26
N GLY A 152 1.32 -14.82 1.87
CA GLY A 152 1.80 -14.26 0.61
C GLY A 152 1.96 -12.75 0.61
N ASN A 153 2.54 -12.21 -0.46
CA ASN A 153 2.56 -10.78 -0.73
C ASN A 153 2.21 -10.48 -2.19
N GLU A 154 1.17 -9.68 -2.41
CA GLU A 154 0.64 -9.31 -3.74
C GLU A 154 0.55 -10.51 -4.67
N TYR A 155 -0.37 -11.43 -4.37
CA TYR A 155 -0.44 -12.72 -5.07
C TYR A 155 -0.58 -12.56 -6.59
N TRP A 156 -1.24 -11.48 -7.04
CA TRP A 156 -1.42 -11.11 -8.45
C TRP A 156 -0.14 -10.65 -9.16
N GLY A 157 0.82 -10.14 -8.40
CA GLY A 157 2.06 -9.53 -8.86
C GLY A 157 3.24 -10.46 -8.59
N SER A 158 3.87 -10.31 -7.43
CA SER A 158 5.03 -11.12 -7.03
C SER A 158 4.69 -12.58 -6.77
N GLY A 159 3.50 -12.89 -6.25
CA GLY A 159 3.05 -14.28 -6.05
C GLY A 159 2.70 -15.00 -7.37
N ARG A 160 2.46 -14.24 -8.44
CA ARG A 160 2.15 -14.71 -9.80
C ARG A 160 1.02 -15.75 -9.87
N MET A 161 -0.12 -15.41 -9.27
CA MET A 161 -1.35 -16.22 -9.22
C MET A 161 -2.57 -15.37 -9.56
N ASN A 162 -3.63 -15.99 -10.09
CA ASN A 162 -4.97 -15.37 -10.07
C ASN A 162 -5.66 -15.62 -8.72
N ALA A 163 -6.83 -15.00 -8.48
CA ALA A 163 -7.58 -15.13 -7.23
C ALA A 163 -7.96 -16.58 -6.86
N VAL A 164 -8.33 -17.42 -7.84
CA VAL A 164 -8.70 -18.82 -7.62
C VAL A 164 -7.47 -19.65 -7.23
N GLU A 165 -6.34 -19.38 -7.89
CA GLU A 165 -5.05 -20.00 -7.61
C GLU A 165 -4.54 -19.62 -6.21
N TYR A 166 -4.61 -18.33 -5.86
CA TYR A 166 -4.24 -17.84 -4.54
C TYR A 166 -5.15 -18.41 -3.45
N GLY A 167 -6.47 -18.35 -3.62
CA GLY A 167 -7.44 -18.86 -2.64
C GLY A 167 -7.18 -20.33 -2.28
N ARG A 168 -6.79 -21.17 -3.25
CA ARG A 168 -6.41 -22.58 -3.00
C ARG A 168 -5.14 -22.72 -2.16
N VAL A 169 -4.14 -21.88 -2.41
CA VAL A 169 -2.89 -21.87 -1.63
C VAL A 169 -3.17 -21.34 -0.24
N ALA A 170 -3.94 -20.27 -0.11
CA ALA A 170 -4.32 -19.67 1.16
C ALA A 170 -5.14 -20.63 2.04
N SER A 171 -6.22 -21.24 1.53
CA SER A 171 -7.01 -22.25 2.24
C SER A 171 -6.14 -23.41 2.75
N GLU A 172 -5.27 -23.98 1.88
CA GLU A 172 -4.41 -25.08 2.28
C GLU A 172 -3.37 -24.64 3.34
N MET A 173 -2.82 -23.43 3.24
CA MET A 173 -1.88 -22.88 4.23
C MET A 173 -2.57 -22.56 5.57
N THR A 174 -3.72 -21.88 5.58
CA THR A 174 -4.51 -21.59 6.79
C THR A 174 -4.81 -22.86 7.57
N ARG A 175 -5.36 -23.90 6.90
CA ARG A 175 -5.62 -25.22 7.47
C ARG A 175 -4.37 -25.88 8.10
N ILE A 176 -3.20 -25.63 7.53
CA ILE A 176 -1.93 -26.18 8.03
C ILE A 176 -1.46 -25.42 9.26
N ILE A 177 -1.48 -24.09 9.20
CA ILE A 177 -1.03 -23.17 10.26
C ILE A 177 -1.90 -23.34 11.51
N ASP A 178 -3.23 -23.19 11.39
CA ASP A 178 -4.19 -23.38 12.48
C ASP A 178 -3.99 -24.73 13.19
N SER A 179 -3.94 -25.81 12.41
CA SER A 179 -3.75 -27.16 12.96
C SER A 179 -2.40 -27.35 13.66
N GLU A 180 -1.39 -26.53 13.41
CA GLU A 180 -0.12 -26.53 14.15
C GLU A 180 -0.20 -25.63 15.39
N LEU A 181 -0.76 -24.42 15.26
CA LEU A 181 -1.01 -23.48 16.36
C LEU A 181 -1.87 -24.12 17.47
N GLN A 182 -3.01 -24.72 17.12
CA GLN A 182 -3.85 -25.49 18.06
C GLN A 182 -3.11 -26.66 18.73
N ALA A 183 -2.14 -27.27 18.04
CA ALA A 183 -1.34 -28.36 18.59
C ALA A 183 -0.25 -27.86 19.57
N LEU A 184 0.19 -26.60 19.42
CA LEU A 184 1.20 -25.95 20.25
C LEU A 184 0.59 -25.23 21.46
N ALA A 185 -0.59 -24.62 21.33
CA ALA A 185 -1.30 -23.89 22.38
C ALA A 185 -1.35 -24.58 23.78
N PRO A 186 -1.48 -25.92 23.92
CA PRO A 186 -1.43 -26.58 25.23
C PRO A 186 -0.07 -26.53 25.95
N LEU A 187 1.01 -26.13 25.26
CA LEU A 187 2.37 -26.00 25.76
C LEU A 187 2.90 -24.57 25.65
N TYR A 188 2.48 -23.84 24.62
CA TYR A 188 2.83 -22.47 24.27
C TYR A 188 1.52 -21.67 24.11
N PRO A 189 0.86 -21.23 25.19
CA PRO A 189 -0.47 -20.62 25.14
C PRO A 189 -0.59 -19.43 24.18
N GLU A 190 0.49 -18.67 24.03
CA GLU A 190 0.68 -17.61 23.04
C GLU A 190 0.34 -18.03 21.60
N ALA A 191 0.48 -19.32 21.25
CA ALA A 191 0.12 -19.83 19.93
C ALA A 191 -1.39 -19.82 19.63
N ALA A 192 -2.24 -19.52 20.61
CA ALA A 192 -3.69 -19.34 20.42
C ALA A 192 -4.09 -17.86 20.22
N GLU A 193 -3.11 -16.95 20.23
CA GLU A 193 -3.26 -15.50 20.07
C GLU A 193 -2.40 -15.02 18.89
N VAL A 194 -2.20 -15.88 17.87
CA VAL A 194 -1.41 -15.62 16.66
C VAL A 194 -2.31 -15.72 15.45
N ASP A 195 -2.48 -14.59 14.77
CA ASP A 195 -3.47 -14.40 13.71
C ASP A 195 -3.05 -15.11 12.41
N ILE A 196 -4.01 -15.56 11.63
CA ILE A 196 -3.82 -16.04 10.26
C ILE A 196 -4.46 -15.04 9.30
N LEU A 197 -3.63 -14.36 8.53
CA LEU A 197 -4.01 -13.21 7.71
C LEU A 197 -4.01 -13.56 6.21
N VAL A 198 -5.11 -13.26 5.52
CA VAL A 198 -5.33 -13.61 4.10
C VAL A 198 -5.54 -12.34 3.26
N GLN A 199 -4.95 -12.26 2.06
CA GLN A 199 -5.12 -11.12 1.17
C GLN A 199 -6.51 -11.05 0.55
N MET A 200 -7.07 -9.85 0.53
CA MET A 200 -8.24 -9.55 -0.29
C MET A 200 -7.96 -9.79 -1.78
N GLY A 201 -9.01 -10.05 -2.54
CA GLY A 201 -8.95 -10.09 -3.99
C GLY A 201 -8.64 -8.73 -4.61
N THR A 202 -7.82 -8.70 -5.66
CA THR A 202 -7.58 -7.47 -6.46
C THR A 202 -7.55 -7.77 -7.96
N ASN A 203 -7.87 -6.78 -8.79
CA ASN A 203 -7.88 -6.90 -10.26
C ASN A 203 -6.61 -6.29 -10.90
N PHE A 204 -5.46 -6.85 -10.58
CA PHE A 204 -4.17 -6.48 -11.16
C PHE A 204 -3.42 -7.72 -11.68
N GLY A 205 -2.35 -7.51 -12.46
CA GLY A 205 -1.37 -8.56 -12.81
C GLY A 205 -1.99 -9.84 -13.39
N GLU A 206 -1.59 -10.99 -12.84
CA GLU A 206 -2.11 -12.32 -13.24
C GLU A 206 -3.59 -12.53 -12.80
N SER A 207 -4.17 -11.64 -11.99
CA SER A 207 -5.57 -11.66 -11.54
C SER A 207 -6.48 -10.63 -12.25
N SER A 208 -5.99 -9.95 -13.29
CA SER A 208 -6.79 -9.02 -14.10
C SER A 208 -7.79 -9.75 -15.01
N LEU A 209 -9.08 -9.60 -14.72
CA LEU A 209 -10.20 -10.22 -15.46
C LEU A 209 -10.77 -9.31 -16.56
N ASP A 210 -10.53 -8.01 -16.49
CA ASP A 210 -11.10 -7.01 -17.39
C ASP A 210 -10.65 -7.16 -18.86
N GLU A 211 -9.39 -7.55 -19.10
CA GLU A 211 -8.90 -7.89 -20.44
C GLU A 211 -9.54 -9.20 -20.96
N VAL A 212 -9.73 -10.19 -20.09
CA VAL A 212 -10.30 -11.51 -20.43
C VAL A 212 -11.74 -11.38 -20.93
N TYR A 213 -12.54 -10.55 -20.25
CA TYR A 213 -13.93 -10.28 -20.59
C TYR A 213 -14.13 -9.10 -21.55
N GLY A 214 -13.06 -8.65 -22.22
CA GLY A 214 -13.07 -7.52 -23.15
C GLY A 214 -14.17 -7.60 -24.23
N GLY A 215 -15.19 -6.76 -24.09
CA GLY A 215 -16.30 -6.64 -25.03
C GLY A 215 -17.55 -7.48 -24.73
N PHE A 216 -17.58 -8.17 -23.59
CA PHE A 216 -18.80 -8.77 -23.04
C PHE A 216 -19.68 -7.69 -22.38
N THR A 217 -20.96 -7.99 -22.19
CA THR A 217 -21.84 -7.21 -21.31
C THR A 217 -21.83 -7.77 -19.89
N ASP A 218 -22.10 -6.95 -18.87
CA ASP A 218 -22.14 -7.36 -17.45
C ASP A 218 -23.00 -8.63 -17.23
N ALA A 219 -24.12 -8.76 -17.94
CA ALA A 219 -24.99 -9.93 -17.90
C ALA A 219 -24.38 -11.20 -18.52
N GLU A 220 -23.50 -11.07 -19.52
CA GLU A 220 -22.73 -12.17 -20.10
C GLU A 220 -21.54 -12.54 -19.22
N ILE A 221 -20.90 -11.55 -18.57
CA ILE A 221 -19.80 -11.76 -17.61
C ILE A 221 -20.31 -12.52 -16.38
N ALA A 222 -21.36 -12.02 -15.72
CA ALA A 222 -21.96 -12.70 -14.57
C ALA A 222 -22.42 -14.12 -14.92
N ALA A 223 -23.04 -14.32 -16.09
CA ALA A 223 -23.49 -15.65 -16.52
C ALA A 223 -22.32 -16.62 -16.81
N ASP A 224 -21.17 -16.13 -17.23
CA ASP A 224 -19.97 -16.93 -17.46
C ASP A 224 -19.25 -17.24 -16.13
N LEU A 225 -19.01 -16.25 -15.28
CA LEU A 225 -18.41 -16.43 -13.95
C LEU A 225 -19.21 -17.40 -13.07
N ASN A 226 -20.54 -17.25 -13.01
CA ASN A 226 -21.41 -18.16 -12.26
C ASN A 226 -21.37 -19.60 -12.84
N ALA A 227 -21.15 -19.76 -14.14
CA ALA A 227 -21.08 -21.08 -14.79
C ALA A 227 -19.69 -21.74 -14.66
N THR A 228 -18.63 -20.93 -14.61
CA THR A 228 -17.22 -21.36 -14.58
C THR A 228 -16.72 -21.60 -13.15
N TYR A 229 -17.12 -20.74 -12.20
CA TYR A 229 -16.63 -20.73 -10.82
C TYR A 229 -17.72 -20.98 -9.77
N GLY A 230 -19.01 -20.99 -10.14
CA GLY A 230 -20.10 -21.32 -9.21
C GLY A 230 -20.71 -20.15 -8.43
N LEU A 231 -20.21 -18.93 -8.66
CA LEU A 231 -20.69 -17.68 -8.03
C LEU A 231 -22.20 -17.43 -8.27
N ASP A 232 -22.83 -16.57 -7.45
CA ASP A 232 -24.24 -16.14 -7.60
C ASP A 232 -24.38 -14.66 -8.02
N LEU A 233 -23.53 -14.20 -8.95
CA LEU A 233 -23.57 -12.82 -9.44
C LEU A 233 -24.90 -12.52 -10.15
N SER A 234 -25.53 -11.41 -9.77
CA SER A 234 -26.82 -11.01 -10.36
C SER A 234 -26.67 -10.57 -11.83
N PRO A 235 -27.42 -11.14 -12.81
CA PRO A 235 -27.30 -10.82 -14.25
C PRO A 235 -27.67 -9.39 -14.70
N GLY A 236 -27.82 -8.47 -13.76
CA GLY A 236 -28.05 -7.04 -14.00
C GLY A 236 -27.33 -6.13 -12.98
N ALA A 237 -26.47 -6.70 -12.13
CA ALA A 237 -25.49 -5.92 -11.39
C ALA A 237 -24.40 -5.41 -12.34
N ARG A 238 -23.79 -4.28 -11.98
CA ARG A 238 -22.54 -3.84 -12.62
C ARG A 238 -21.43 -4.73 -12.06
N ILE A 239 -20.51 -5.19 -12.90
CA ILE A 239 -19.34 -5.93 -12.43
C ILE A 239 -18.37 -4.96 -11.75
N ASP A 240 -18.08 -5.19 -10.48
CA ASP A 240 -16.85 -4.76 -9.83
C ASP A 240 -15.85 -5.93 -9.86
N TRP A 241 -14.64 -5.69 -10.32
CA TRP A 241 -13.63 -6.74 -10.46
C TRP A 241 -12.91 -7.04 -9.15
N THR A 242 -12.87 -6.10 -8.20
CA THR A 242 -12.29 -6.35 -6.88
C THR A 242 -13.23 -7.25 -6.07
N GLU A 243 -14.53 -6.92 -6.03
CA GLU A 243 -15.61 -7.76 -5.50
C GLU A 243 -15.58 -9.19 -6.09
N VAL A 244 -15.51 -9.31 -7.42
CA VAL A 244 -15.40 -10.64 -8.07
C VAL A 244 -14.15 -11.39 -7.65
N ASN A 245 -12.99 -10.73 -7.52
CA ASN A 245 -11.78 -11.40 -7.06
C ASN A 245 -11.88 -11.82 -5.57
N ASN A 246 -12.53 -11.03 -4.70
CA ASN A 246 -12.84 -11.44 -3.31
C ASN A 246 -13.66 -12.73 -3.30
N LEU A 247 -14.76 -12.78 -4.07
CA LEU A 247 -15.62 -13.95 -4.17
C LEU A 247 -14.88 -15.19 -4.73
N LEU A 248 -13.95 -15.00 -5.68
CA LEU A 248 -13.14 -16.09 -6.22
C LEU A 248 -12.13 -16.66 -5.21
N VAL A 249 -11.58 -15.83 -4.32
CA VAL A 249 -10.74 -16.28 -3.19
C VAL A 249 -11.61 -17.03 -2.17
N LEU A 250 -12.71 -16.42 -1.73
CA LEU A 250 -13.65 -16.97 -0.74
C LEU A 250 -14.18 -18.37 -1.11
N GLU A 251 -14.59 -18.57 -2.37
CA GLU A 251 -15.10 -19.88 -2.88
C GLU A 251 -14.06 -21.02 -2.82
N GLN A 252 -12.78 -20.74 -2.53
CA GLN A 252 -11.77 -21.79 -2.32
C GLN A 252 -11.68 -22.28 -0.87
N PHE A 253 -12.21 -21.54 0.11
CA PHE A 253 -12.20 -21.93 1.52
C PHE A 253 -13.42 -22.80 1.86
N ASP A 254 -13.21 -23.86 2.64
CA ASP A 254 -14.31 -24.49 3.37
C ASP A 254 -14.58 -23.77 4.71
N ALA A 255 -15.77 -23.96 5.30
CA ALA A 255 -16.18 -23.24 6.50
C ALA A 255 -15.21 -23.41 7.69
N ALA A 256 -14.52 -24.55 7.83
CA ALA A 256 -13.54 -24.76 8.89
C ALA A 256 -12.16 -24.13 8.59
N GLU A 257 -11.90 -23.81 7.32
CA GLU A 257 -10.72 -23.07 6.89
C GLU A 257 -10.97 -21.56 7.01
N LEU A 258 -12.21 -21.09 6.76
CA LEU A 258 -12.63 -19.70 6.95
C LEU A 258 -12.83 -19.35 8.44
N ASP A 259 -13.40 -20.25 9.26
CA ASP A 259 -13.47 -20.16 10.74
C ASP A 259 -12.07 -20.00 11.41
N ALA A 260 -10.98 -20.15 10.65
CA ALA A 260 -9.58 -20.08 11.09
C ALA A 260 -8.78 -18.98 10.36
N VAL A 261 -9.45 -18.06 9.66
CA VAL A 261 -8.87 -16.78 9.23
C VAL A 261 -9.26 -15.74 10.27
N ASP A 262 -8.29 -14.99 10.78
CA ASP A 262 -8.54 -13.97 11.81
C ASP A 262 -8.67 -12.56 11.20
N GLY A 263 -7.97 -12.29 10.08
CA GLY A 263 -8.01 -10.97 9.45
C GLY A 263 -7.72 -10.95 7.95
N ILE A 264 -8.21 -9.89 7.29
CA ILE A 264 -8.09 -9.67 5.84
C ILE A 264 -7.12 -8.53 5.54
N ILE A 265 -6.21 -8.79 4.61
CA ILE A 265 -5.11 -7.89 4.27
C ILE A 265 -5.49 -6.98 3.10
N ALA A 266 -5.25 -5.68 3.30
CA ALA A 266 -5.28 -4.65 2.25
C ALA A 266 -3.91 -3.97 2.08
N HIS A 267 -3.57 -3.63 0.84
CA HIS A 267 -2.49 -2.69 0.53
C HIS A 267 -3.11 -1.35 0.12
N VAL A 268 -2.95 -0.28 0.92
CA VAL A 268 -3.61 1.02 0.71
C VAL A 268 -2.60 2.06 0.23
N TYR A 269 -2.57 2.28 -1.09
CA TYR A 269 -1.72 3.27 -1.71
C TYR A 269 -2.53 4.46 -2.24
N SER A 270 -2.69 5.50 -1.41
CA SER A 270 -3.42 6.71 -1.78
C SER A 270 -2.78 7.41 -2.99
N ARG A 271 -3.59 8.10 -3.78
CA ARG A 271 -3.17 8.93 -4.92
C ARG A 271 -3.29 10.44 -4.62
N GLY A 272 -3.43 10.81 -3.35
CA GLY A 272 -3.50 12.19 -2.90
C GLY A 272 -4.88 12.84 -3.09
N PRO A 273 -5.00 14.15 -2.81
CA PRO A 273 -6.27 14.89 -2.78
C PRO A 273 -6.98 15.02 -4.13
N ASP A 274 -6.30 14.73 -5.25
CA ASP A 274 -6.94 14.62 -6.57
C ASP A 274 -7.80 13.33 -6.72
N ALA A 275 -7.62 12.35 -5.82
CA ALA A 275 -8.32 11.06 -5.83
C ALA A 275 -8.51 10.47 -4.41
N PRO A 276 -9.18 11.19 -3.48
CA PRO A 276 -9.26 10.83 -2.07
C PRO A 276 -9.91 9.45 -1.85
N HIS A 277 -10.91 9.09 -2.64
CA HIS A 277 -11.54 7.75 -2.64
C HIS A 277 -10.56 6.55 -2.70
N THR A 278 -9.31 6.76 -3.13
CA THR A 278 -8.29 5.70 -3.15
C THR A 278 -7.77 5.29 -1.77
N ARG A 279 -7.94 6.11 -0.72
CA ARG A 279 -7.64 5.73 0.68
C ARG A 279 -8.68 4.76 1.25
N TYR A 280 -9.93 4.87 0.80
CA TYR A 280 -11.06 4.04 1.23
C TYR A 280 -11.27 2.76 0.41
N PHE A 281 -10.94 2.78 -0.89
CA PHE A 281 -11.42 1.78 -1.86
C PHE A 281 -11.19 0.30 -1.47
N HIS A 282 -10.04 -0.06 -0.88
CA HIS A 282 -9.80 -1.46 -0.47
C HIS A 282 -10.51 -1.82 0.85
N LEU A 283 -10.68 -0.84 1.75
CA LEU A 283 -11.41 -1.01 3.02
C LEU A 283 -12.91 -1.20 2.77
N ASP A 284 -13.47 -0.37 1.88
CA ASP A 284 -14.83 -0.50 1.33
C ASP A 284 -15.07 -1.93 0.82
N GLN A 285 -14.15 -2.44 0.00
CA GLN A 285 -14.29 -3.74 -0.65
C GLN A 285 -14.13 -4.93 0.30
N ILE A 286 -13.41 -4.78 1.42
CA ILE A 286 -13.36 -5.80 2.47
C ILE A 286 -14.72 -5.85 3.19
N GLN A 287 -15.23 -4.69 3.62
CA GLN A 287 -16.53 -4.61 4.32
C GLN A 287 -17.70 -5.07 3.43
N ASP A 288 -17.74 -4.64 2.17
CA ASP A 288 -18.80 -5.00 1.21
C ASP A 288 -18.76 -6.48 0.77
N THR A 289 -17.76 -7.28 1.16
CA THR A 289 -17.66 -8.71 0.77
C THR A 289 -17.33 -9.68 1.90
N TRP A 290 -16.17 -9.55 2.54
CA TRP A 290 -15.70 -10.49 3.56
C TRP A 290 -16.56 -10.40 4.83
N PHE A 291 -16.94 -9.18 5.22
CA PHE A 291 -17.69 -8.93 6.46
C PHE A 291 -19.21 -9.16 6.33
N GLU A 292 -19.76 -9.32 5.11
CA GLU A 292 -21.20 -9.63 4.95
C GLU A 292 -21.56 -10.97 5.61
N GLU A 293 -20.66 -11.96 5.53
CA GLU A 293 -20.85 -13.28 6.16
C GLU A 293 -19.94 -13.52 7.38
N ASN A 294 -18.84 -12.77 7.55
CA ASN A 294 -17.84 -12.96 8.61
C ASN A 294 -17.50 -11.61 9.31
N PRO A 295 -18.44 -10.99 10.02
CA PRO A 295 -18.30 -9.64 10.61
C PRO A 295 -17.35 -9.56 11.81
N GLU A 296 -16.76 -10.68 12.23
CA GLU A 296 -15.74 -10.77 13.29
C GLU A 296 -14.29 -10.74 12.79
N LEU A 297 -14.06 -10.73 11.47
CA LEU A 297 -12.73 -10.61 10.89
C LEU A 297 -12.13 -9.22 11.16
N GLU A 298 -10.80 -9.18 11.30
CA GLU A 298 -10.03 -7.95 11.42
C GLU A 298 -9.61 -7.37 10.06
N ILE A 299 -9.33 -6.07 9.97
CA ILE A 299 -8.73 -5.42 8.79
C ILE A 299 -7.25 -5.09 9.07
N HIS A 300 -6.35 -5.72 8.31
CA HIS A 300 -4.90 -5.53 8.41
C HIS A 300 -4.36 -4.78 7.19
N VAL A 301 -3.94 -3.53 7.34
CA VAL A 301 -3.35 -2.74 6.26
C VAL A 301 -1.83 -2.94 6.24
N THR A 302 -1.36 -4.07 5.71
CA THR A 302 0.04 -4.52 5.85
C THR A 302 1.05 -3.77 4.97
N GLU A 303 0.55 -2.98 4.01
CA GLU A 303 1.31 -1.94 3.31
C GLU A 303 0.45 -0.69 3.06
N TRP A 304 0.94 0.49 3.45
CA TRP A 304 0.32 1.75 3.05
C TRP A 304 1.31 2.91 2.89
N ASN A 305 0.97 3.84 1.99
CA ASN A 305 1.59 5.16 1.81
C ASN A 305 0.92 5.98 0.68
N LEU A 306 1.38 7.22 0.44
CA LEU A 306 1.21 7.85 -0.87
C LEU A 306 1.90 7.01 -1.96
N ARG A 307 1.21 6.82 -3.09
CA ARG A 307 1.64 5.94 -4.19
C ARG A 307 2.93 6.42 -4.88
N SER A 308 4.04 5.71 -4.64
CA SER A 308 5.36 6.01 -5.20
C SER A 308 5.53 5.79 -6.71
N ASN A 309 4.68 4.97 -7.35
CA ASN A 309 4.83 4.56 -8.75
C ASN A 309 3.74 5.13 -9.69
N SER A 310 3.30 6.37 -9.43
CA SER A 310 2.30 7.04 -10.27
C SER A 310 2.92 7.96 -11.33
N SER A 311 2.35 7.97 -12.54
CA SER A 311 2.63 9.01 -13.54
C SER A 311 1.80 10.29 -13.32
N SER A 312 0.98 10.33 -12.28
CA SER A 312 0.17 11.50 -11.89
C SER A 312 0.78 12.33 -10.76
N LEU A 313 1.89 11.87 -10.15
CA LEU A 313 2.57 12.52 -9.03
C LEU A 313 4.01 12.82 -9.45
N ASP A 314 4.48 14.04 -9.17
CA ASP A 314 5.81 14.52 -9.50
C ASP A 314 6.70 14.59 -8.23
N GLU A 315 7.85 13.91 -8.28
CA GLU A 315 8.80 13.77 -7.17
C GLU A 315 9.30 15.10 -6.59
N ALA A 316 9.18 16.21 -7.32
CA ALA A 316 9.62 17.53 -6.86
C ALA A 316 8.47 18.44 -6.37
N GLN A 317 7.21 17.97 -6.42
CA GLN A 317 6.02 18.82 -6.21
C GLN A 317 4.93 18.19 -5.33
N ASP A 318 4.77 16.87 -5.30
CA ASP A 318 3.58 16.22 -4.73
C ASP A 318 3.88 15.28 -3.54
N TYR A 319 5.14 15.18 -3.10
CA TYR A 319 5.58 14.34 -1.97
C TYR A 319 5.90 15.23 -0.74
N GLY A 320 6.95 14.90 0.03
CA GLY A 320 7.42 15.73 1.15
C GLY A 320 6.31 16.04 2.17
N LEU A 321 6.03 17.32 2.39
CA LEU A 321 4.97 17.78 3.29
C LEU A 321 3.55 17.49 2.79
N PHE A 322 3.32 17.35 1.47
CA PHE A 322 2.01 16.96 0.95
C PHE A 322 1.75 15.46 1.13
N GLN A 323 2.80 14.64 1.02
CA GLN A 323 2.74 13.25 1.48
C GLN A 323 2.48 13.18 2.99
N ALA A 324 3.12 14.03 3.80
CA ALA A 324 2.85 14.09 5.24
C ALA A 324 1.38 14.41 5.56
N GLN A 325 0.77 15.34 4.83
CA GLN A 325 -0.67 15.64 4.93
C GLN A 325 -1.51 14.40 4.55
N GLU A 326 -1.29 13.79 3.38
CA GLU A 326 -2.04 12.59 2.96
C GLU A 326 -1.80 11.35 3.87
N MET A 327 -0.72 11.32 4.66
CA MET A 327 -0.54 10.27 5.68
C MET A 327 -1.45 10.45 6.89
N LEU A 328 -1.80 11.68 7.27
CA LEU A 328 -2.81 11.95 8.32
C LEU A 328 -4.18 11.50 7.84
N GLU A 329 -4.55 11.90 6.63
CA GLU A 329 -5.81 11.53 5.96
C GLU A 329 -6.01 10.00 5.87
N GLN A 330 -4.94 9.25 5.59
CA GLN A 330 -4.99 7.78 5.56
C GLN A 330 -5.19 7.19 6.96
N VAL A 331 -4.60 7.76 8.00
CA VAL A 331 -4.82 7.30 9.39
C VAL A 331 -6.23 7.63 9.86
N GLU A 332 -6.79 8.79 9.49
CA GLU A 332 -8.21 9.10 9.74
C GLU A 332 -9.15 8.12 9.01
N ALA A 333 -8.85 7.77 7.76
CA ALA A 333 -9.58 6.72 7.04
C ALA A 333 -9.47 5.34 7.73
N PHE A 334 -8.30 4.98 8.27
CA PHE A 334 -8.10 3.74 9.02
C PHE A 334 -8.92 3.72 10.32
N MET A 335 -9.00 4.84 11.03
CA MET A 335 -9.85 4.99 12.20
C MET A 335 -11.34 4.96 11.84
N ALA A 336 -11.74 5.53 10.69
CA ALA A 336 -13.13 5.56 10.24
C ALA A 336 -13.66 4.18 9.84
N GLU A 337 -12.85 3.38 9.16
CA GLU A 337 -13.22 2.07 8.62
C GLU A 337 -12.84 0.88 9.53
N GLY A 338 -12.35 1.13 10.75
CA GLY A 338 -12.07 0.08 11.74
C GLY A 338 -10.86 -0.80 11.40
N VAL A 339 -9.73 -0.20 11.05
CA VAL A 339 -8.47 -0.94 10.81
C VAL A 339 -7.81 -1.31 12.14
N ASP A 340 -7.64 -2.61 12.39
CA ASP A 340 -7.06 -3.13 13.63
C ASP A 340 -5.54 -2.91 13.69
N ALA A 341 -4.85 -3.14 12.58
CA ALA A 341 -3.41 -2.97 12.46
C ALA A 341 -2.99 -2.45 11.08
N ALA A 342 -1.97 -1.60 11.04
CA ALA A 342 -1.40 -1.08 9.80
C ALA A 342 0.13 -1.05 9.84
N GLN A 343 0.80 -1.31 8.72
CA GLN A 343 2.25 -1.22 8.60
C GLN A 343 2.66 -0.34 7.43
N VAL A 344 3.30 0.79 7.74
CA VAL A 344 3.72 1.76 6.73
C VAL A 344 4.84 1.20 5.87
N TRP A 345 4.75 1.40 4.55
CA TRP A 345 5.77 0.97 3.59
C TRP A 345 6.31 2.14 2.78
N PRO A 346 7.64 2.30 2.62
CA PRO A 346 8.74 1.61 3.29
C PRO A 346 9.41 2.50 4.37
N LEU A 347 9.97 1.89 5.42
CA LEU A 347 10.79 2.64 6.39
C LEU A 347 12.09 3.16 5.78
N ILE A 348 12.86 2.29 5.09
CA ILE A 348 14.15 2.62 4.46
C ILE A 348 14.15 2.15 3.01
N GLN A 349 14.17 3.06 2.03
CA GLN A 349 14.13 2.73 0.60
C GLN A 349 14.55 3.91 -0.30
N ASN A 350 14.77 3.66 -1.59
CA ASN A 350 15.00 4.70 -2.61
C ASN A 350 13.74 4.98 -3.46
N THR A 351 12.55 4.89 -2.87
CA THR A 351 11.26 5.23 -3.52
C THR A 351 10.80 6.60 -3.06
N PRO A 352 10.11 7.39 -3.90
CA PRO A 352 9.60 8.71 -3.55
C PRO A 352 8.83 8.80 -2.21
N SER A 353 8.13 7.73 -1.82
CA SER A 353 7.34 7.69 -0.58
C SER A 353 8.10 7.28 0.68
N ALA A 354 9.42 7.05 0.63
CA ALA A 354 10.17 6.49 1.76
C ALA A 354 10.22 7.41 2.99
N LEU A 355 10.06 6.84 4.19
CA LEU A 355 10.17 7.59 5.45
C LEU A 355 11.62 7.91 5.85
N SER A 356 12.58 7.16 5.31
CA SER A 356 14.01 7.48 5.23
C SER A 356 14.51 7.09 3.84
N GLU A 357 15.08 8.03 3.09
CA GLU A 357 15.72 7.71 1.82
C GLU A 357 16.97 6.82 2.01
N GLY A 358 17.23 5.95 1.03
CA GLY A 358 18.52 5.26 0.87
C GLY A 358 18.48 3.72 1.01
N MET A 359 19.65 3.17 1.36
CA MET A 359 19.90 1.76 1.71
C MET A 359 20.46 1.66 3.15
N SER A 360 20.15 2.65 3.98
CA SER A 360 20.58 2.77 5.37
C SER A 360 19.82 3.94 5.98
N TYR A 361 19.36 3.80 7.22
CA TYR A 361 18.74 4.92 7.92
C TYR A 361 19.70 6.12 7.99
N SER A 362 19.23 7.32 7.62
CA SER A 362 20.05 8.54 7.63
C SER A 362 19.37 9.75 8.26
N GLY A 363 18.11 9.61 8.65
CA GLY A 363 17.21 10.66 9.14
C GLY A 363 15.81 10.45 8.58
N ASN A 364 14.81 11.01 9.25
CA ASN A 364 13.44 11.02 8.75
C ASN A 364 13.31 12.02 7.58
N THR A 365 12.57 11.64 6.54
CA THR A 365 12.03 12.57 5.54
C THR A 365 10.85 13.35 6.15
N PRO A 366 10.31 14.42 5.51
CA PRO A 366 9.13 15.12 6.02
C PRO A 366 7.92 14.21 6.34
N PRO A 367 7.53 13.22 5.52
CA PRO A 367 6.49 12.26 5.89
C PRO A 367 6.94 11.30 7.01
N GLY A 368 8.24 11.00 7.13
CA GLY A 368 8.79 10.25 8.25
C GLY A 368 8.63 10.97 9.60
N GLU A 369 8.89 12.28 9.65
CA GLU A 369 8.65 13.07 10.87
C GLU A 369 7.15 13.18 11.19
N MET A 370 6.28 13.25 10.18
CA MET A 370 4.83 13.24 10.41
C MET A 370 4.34 11.90 10.96
N PHE A 371 4.83 10.78 10.41
CA PHE A 371 4.56 9.44 10.96
C PHE A 371 5.02 9.33 12.41
N ALA A 372 6.22 9.84 12.74
CA ALA A 372 6.73 9.86 14.12
C ALA A 372 5.86 10.71 15.06
N LEU A 373 5.43 11.90 14.60
CA LEU A 373 4.54 12.80 15.35
C LEU A 373 3.19 12.14 15.66
N MET A 374 2.56 11.50 14.67
CA MET A 374 1.31 10.76 14.86
C MET A 374 1.51 9.55 15.77
N SER A 375 2.55 8.75 15.54
CA SER A 375 2.86 7.55 16.35
C SER A 375 3.14 7.86 17.82
N GLU A 376 3.66 9.04 18.14
CA GLU A 376 3.88 9.49 19.53
C GLU A 376 2.60 10.04 20.20
N ASN A 377 1.70 10.67 19.44
CA ASN A 377 0.65 11.52 20.00
C ASN A 377 -0.80 11.07 19.76
N LEU A 378 -1.06 10.27 18.71
CA LEU A 378 -2.41 9.83 18.33
C LEU A 378 -2.93 8.61 19.13
N PRO A 379 -2.11 7.60 19.50
CA PRO A 379 -2.62 6.39 20.15
C PRO A 379 -3.45 6.63 21.41
N GLY A 380 -4.69 6.14 21.41
CA GLY A 380 -5.70 6.32 22.44
C GLY A 380 -6.71 7.45 22.18
N MET A 381 -6.49 8.30 21.17
CA MET A 381 -7.40 9.39 20.81
C MET A 381 -8.41 8.97 19.73
N THR A 382 -9.60 9.58 19.77
CA THR A 382 -10.70 9.43 18.80
C THR A 382 -10.85 10.72 17.99
N MET A 383 -11.28 10.65 16.71
CA MET A 383 -11.49 11.83 15.87
C MET A 383 -12.64 12.71 16.38
N LEU A 384 -12.53 14.02 16.15
CA LEU A 384 -13.55 15.04 16.39
C LEU A 384 -14.09 15.54 15.05
N ASP A 385 -15.38 15.33 14.80
CA ASP A 385 -16.00 15.66 13.52
C ASP A 385 -16.39 17.14 13.42
N PHE A 386 -15.59 17.90 12.69
CA PHE A 386 -15.85 19.30 12.30
C PHE A 386 -16.59 19.44 10.96
N ALA A 387 -16.70 18.37 10.16
CA ALA A 387 -17.33 18.34 8.83
C ALA A 387 -18.55 17.40 8.69
N PRO A 388 -19.51 17.37 9.64
CA PRO A 388 -20.61 16.38 9.77
C PRO A 388 -21.68 16.40 8.66
N ALA A 389 -21.44 17.17 7.59
CA ALA A 389 -22.24 17.18 6.37
C ALA A 389 -21.62 16.31 5.26
N ASP A 390 -20.32 15.99 5.37
CA ASP A 390 -19.69 14.90 4.66
C ASP A 390 -19.76 13.61 5.51
N ALA A 391 -19.53 12.46 4.89
CA ALA A 391 -19.54 11.16 5.53
C ALA A 391 -18.14 10.51 5.58
N ARG A 392 -17.14 11.10 4.91
CA ARG A 392 -15.77 10.57 4.83
C ARG A 392 -14.66 11.56 5.18
N GLU A 393 -15.02 12.82 5.37
CA GLU A 393 -14.08 13.88 5.76
C GLU A 393 -14.55 14.43 7.12
N THR A 394 -13.62 14.74 8.03
CA THR A 394 -13.92 15.15 9.42
C THR A 394 -13.30 16.49 9.80
N GLU A 395 -12.37 16.97 8.99
CA GLU A 395 -11.57 18.16 9.17
C GLU A 395 -12.31 19.45 8.81
N TYR A 396 -12.00 20.54 9.51
CA TYR A 396 -12.52 21.85 9.11
C TYR A 396 -11.70 22.40 7.94
N GLU A 397 -12.27 22.43 6.74
CA GLU A 397 -11.71 23.25 5.64
C GLU A 397 -12.08 24.74 5.79
N GLY A 398 -11.09 25.63 5.76
CA GLY A 398 -11.35 27.01 5.32
C GLY A 398 -10.38 28.08 5.77
N ALA A 399 -10.46 29.22 5.08
CA ALA A 399 -9.51 30.35 5.21
C ALA A 399 -8.04 30.01 4.82
N GLY A 400 -7.84 28.90 4.11
CA GLY A 400 -6.54 28.45 3.61
C GLY A 400 -5.82 27.43 4.50
N ILE A 401 -6.53 26.78 5.44
CA ILE A 401 -6.06 25.67 6.27
C ILE A 401 -7.10 24.56 6.29
N GLU A 402 -6.69 23.32 6.51
CA GLU A 402 -7.54 22.30 7.17
C GLU A 402 -7.23 22.28 8.69
N VAL A 403 -8.16 21.76 9.48
CA VAL A 403 -7.96 21.49 10.91
C VAL A 403 -8.56 20.13 11.26
N HIS A 404 -7.68 19.17 11.51
CA HIS A 404 -7.96 17.83 12.01
C HIS A 404 -7.92 17.85 13.54
N GLY A 405 -8.75 17.06 14.20
CA GLY A 405 -8.85 17.10 15.66
C GLY A 405 -9.14 15.76 16.30
N PHE A 406 -8.50 15.53 17.44
CA PHE A 406 -8.56 14.28 18.19
C PHE A 406 -8.62 14.57 19.69
N ALA A 407 -9.24 13.68 20.46
CA ALA A 407 -9.31 13.77 21.92
C ALA A 407 -9.38 12.39 22.58
N ASP A 408 -9.05 12.31 23.87
CA ASP A 408 -9.18 11.11 24.72
C ASP A 408 -10.00 11.37 26.00
N GLY A 409 -10.80 12.45 26.01
CA GLY A 409 -11.56 12.89 27.18
C GLY A 409 -10.74 13.54 28.32
N ASP A 410 -9.42 13.75 28.16
CA ASP A 410 -8.57 14.53 29.07
C ASP A 410 -7.67 15.52 28.30
N ASP A 411 -6.99 15.07 27.24
CA ASP A 411 -6.19 15.85 26.30
C ASP A 411 -6.94 16.11 24.98
N MET A 412 -6.47 17.08 24.19
CA MET A 412 -6.92 17.32 22.81
C MET A 412 -5.72 17.61 21.91
N LEU A 413 -5.69 16.98 20.73
CA LEU A 413 -4.66 17.15 19.70
C LEU A 413 -5.30 17.75 18.45
N LEU A 414 -4.66 18.75 17.87
CA LEU A 414 -5.02 19.32 16.57
C LEU A 414 -3.83 19.25 15.62
N TYR A 415 -4.09 18.89 14.38
CA TYR A 415 -3.18 19.16 13.26
C TYR A 415 -3.82 20.26 12.40
N VAL A 416 -3.07 21.35 12.18
CA VAL A 416 -3.48 22.45 11.30
C VAL A 416 -2.53 22.47 10.11
N THR A 417 -3.06 22.23 8.92
CA THR A 417 -2.31 22.12 7.67
C THR A 417 -2.34 23.43 6.89
N ALA A 418 -1.38 23.61 5.98
CA ALA A 418 -1.50 24.55 4.87
C ALA A 418 -1.42 23.76 3.55
N PRO A 419 -2.54 23.58 2.82
CA PRO A 419 -2.59 22.71 1.64
C PRO A 419 -1.79 23.26 0.44
N GLN A 420 -1.52 22.38 -0.53
CA GLN A 420 -0.83 22.69 -1.77
C GLN A 420 -1.51 23.86 -2.52
N GLY A 421 -0.70 24.81 -3.03
CA GLY A 421 -1.19 26.01 -3.71
C GLY A 421 -1.78 27.10 -2.80
N GLY A 422 -1.92 26.87 -1.48
CA GLY A 422 -2.42 27.85 -0.52
C GLY A 422 -1.50 29.05 -0.29
N GLY A 423 -0.19 28.86 -0.48
CA GLY A 423 0.84 29.86 -0.17
C GLY A 423 1.03 30.06 1.33
N VAL A 424 1.58 31.21 1.74
CA VAL A 424 1.75 31.53 3.17
C VAL A 424 0.42 31.96 3.79
N VAL A 425 -0.03 31.19 4.77
CA VAL A 425 -1.23 31.43 5.55
C VAL A 425 -0.86 32.16 6.83
N GLN A 426 -1.55 33.27 7.11
CA GLN A 426 -1.43 34.00 8.36
C GLN A 426 -2.83 34.30 8.90
N GLY A 427 -3.16 33.68 10.02
CA GLY A 427 -4.50 33.70 10.59
C GLY A 427 -4.52 33.17 12.01
N GLY A 428 -5.57 32.42 12.34
CA GLY A 428 -5.72 31.82 13.65
C GLY A 428 -7.06 31.11 13.82
N VAL A 429 -7.08 30.08 14.66
CA VAL A 429 -8.22 29.18 14.92
C VAL A 429 -8.85 29.57 16.26
N ASP A 430 -10.15 29.82 16.29
CA ASP A 430 -10.88 30.18 17.51
C ASP A 430 -11.51 28.94 18.16
N LEU A 431 -10.84 28.40 19.18
CA LEU A 431 -11.23 27.21 19.94
C LEU A 431 -12.17 27.52 21.12
N ARG A 432 -12.57 28.78 21.34
CA ARG A 432 -13.38 29.18 22.53
C ARG A 432 -14.81 28.62 22.55
N ALA A 433 -15.25 28.00 21.46
CA ALA A 433 -16.47 27.20 21.42
C ALA A 433 -16.25 25.81 22.09
N LEU A 434 -15.02 25.29 22.02
CA LEU A 434 -14.63 23.94 22.43
C LEU A 434 -14.00 23.94 23.81
N VAL A 435 -12.99 24.80 24.01
CA VAL A 435 -12.11 24.82 25.18
C VAL A 435 -12.41 26.03 26.06
N ALA A 436 -12.65 25.79 27.35
CA ALA A 436 -12.87 26.83 28.35
C ALA A 436 -11.61 27.20 29.14
N ASP A 437 -10.71 26.22 29.37
CA ASP A 437 -9.40 26.38 30.01
C ASP A 437 -8.51 25.15 29.66
N VAL A 438 -7.20 25.24 29.89
CA VAL A 438 -6.24 24.12 29.69
C VAL A 438 -5.19 24.11 30.81
N GLY A 439 -4.68 22.93 31.18
CA GLY A 439 -3.54 22.79 32.08
C GLY A 439 -2.18 23.06 31.42
N GLY A 440 -2.06 22.73 30.13
CA GLY A 440 -0.84 22.93 29.35
C GLY A 440 -1.08 23.02 27.84
N VAL A 441 -0.07 23.48 27.11
CA VAL A 441 -0.06 23.56 25.64
C VAL A 441 1.35 23.24 25.15
N GLU A 442 1.45 22.41 24.10
CA GLU A 442 2.66 22.22 23.30
C GLU A 442 2.35 22.46 21.82
N ALA A 443 3.28 23.10 21.10
CA ALA A 443 3.11 23.49 19.71
C ALA A 443 4.39 23.19 18.91
N VAL A 444 4.25 22.47 17.80
CA VAL A 444 5.36 22.10 16.91
C VAL A 444 4.93 22.32 15.46
N VAL A 445 5.74 23.04 14.68
CA VAL A 445 5.55 23.13 13.22
C VAL A 445 6.51 22.16 12.54
N LEU A 446 5.98 21.29 11.70
CA LEU A 446 6.71 20.50 10.73
C LEU A 446 6.76 21.28 9.39
N GLY A 447 7.99 21.55 8.95
CA GLY A 447 8.28 22.18 7.66
C GLY A 447 9.52 21.57 7.01
N VAL A 448 10.09 22.27 6.01
CA VAL A 448 11.32 21.88 5.30
C VAL A 448 12.43 22.93 5.46
N ALA A 449 13.69 22.54 5.22
CA ALA A 449 14.80 23.46 5.43
C ALA A 449 14.76 24.69 4.48
N PRO A 450 15.23 25.88 4.93
CA PRO A 450 15.00 27.13 4.21
C PRO A 450 15.50 27.15 2.75
N GLY A 451 14.54 27.19 1.82
CA GLY A 451 14.78 27.26 0.38
C GLY A 451 14.66 25.94 -0.38
N GLN A 452 14.30 24.84 0.30
CA GLN A 452 13.78 23.62 -0.31
C GLN A 452 12.29 23.78 -0.69
N ALA A 453 11.76 22.85 -1.49
CA ALA A 453 10.37 22.87 -1.94
C ALA A 453 9.53 21.91 -1.07
N PRO A 454 8.35 22.31 -0.58
CA PRO A 454 7.59 21.51 0.38
C PRO A 454 7.20 20.13 -0.16
N GLY A 455 7.00 19.99 -1.48
CA GLY A 455 6.60 18.75 -2.14
C GLY A 455 7.73 17.89 -2.71
N ASP A 456 9.00 18.24 -2.50
CA ASP A 456 10.15 17.52 -3.06
C ASP A 456 10.62 16.41 -2.09
N THR A 457 10.77 15.17 -2.59
CA THR A 457 11.19 14.02 -1.76
C THR A 457 12.53 14.24 -1.07
N SER A 458 13.42 15.02 -1.70
CA SER A 458 14.78 15.28 -1.23
C SER A 458 14.89 16.45 -0.23
N SER A 459 13.77 16.95 0.26
CA SER A 459 13.74 18.02 1.26
C SER A 459 14.06 17.52 2.66
N ASP A 460 14.91 18.26 3.39
CA ASP A 460 15.24 17.96 4.78
C ASP A 460 14.09 18.44 5.67
N ALA A 461 13.55 17.54 6.50
CA ALA A 461 12.50 17.89 7.47
C ALA A 461 13.03 18.82 8.59
N VAL A 462 12.17 19.72 9.07
CA VAL A 462 12.47 20.63 10.18
C VAL A 462 11.29 20.70 11.14
N LEU A 463 11.53 20.35 12.40
CA LEU A 463 10.59 20.55 13.51
C LEU A 463 10.95 21.82 14.30
N GLU A 464 10.09 22.83 14.25
CA GLU A 464 10.20 24.05 15.08
C GLU A 464 9.23 23.96 16.27
N ARG A 465 9.78 23.82 17.49
CA ARG A 465 9.00 23.94 18.73
C ARG A 465 8.75 25.42 19.04
N LEU A 466 7.49 25.81 19.11
CA LEU A 466 7.05 27.18 19.38
C LEU A 466 6.89 27.43 20.89
N ASP A 467 6.95 28.69 21.31
CA ASP A 467 6.62 29.08 22.69
C ASP A 467 5.08 29.10 22.83
N PRO A 468 4.49 28.38 23.81
CA PRO A 468 3.04 28.38 24.01
C PRO A 468 2.42 29.78 24.17
N GLU A 469 3.15 30.75 24.76
CA GLU A 469 2.67 32.14 24.90
C GLU A 469 2.61 32.91 23.57
N ASP A 470 3.33 32.46 22.53
CA ASP A 470 3.32 33.06 21.18
C ASP A 470 2.27 32.40 20.25
N VAL A 471 1.71 31.25 20.62
CA VAL A 471 0.76 30.47 19.79
C VAL A 471 -0.66 30.43 20.36
N TYR A 472 -0.83 30.41 21.69
CA TYR A 472 -2.14 30.20 22.32
C TYR A 472 -2.49 31.30 23.34
N ASP A 473 -3.48 32.15 23.02
CA ASP A 473 -4.04 33.15 23.96
C ASP A 473 -5.55 32.92 24.17
N GLY A 474 -5.91 32.39 25.34
CA GLY A 474 -7.30 32.36 25.82
C GLY A 474 -8.28 31.64 24.90
N GLY A 475 -7.86 30.52 24.30
CA GLY A 475 -8.64 29.74 23.34
C GLY A 475 -8.55 30.24 21.90
N GLN A 476 -7.62 31.15 21.58
CA GLN A 476 -7.28 31.51 20.21
C GLN A 476 -5.89 30.96 19.88
N VAL A 477 -5.77 30.23 18.78
CA VAL A 477 -4.50 29.73 18.22
C VAL A 477 -4.06 30.71 17.13
N ASP A 478 -2.93 31.36 17.25
CA ASP A 478 -2.33 32.14 16.17
C ASP A 478 -1.57 31.19 15.22
N VAL A 479 -1.89 31.27 13.92
CA VAL A 479 -1.36 30.34 12.90
C VAL A 479 -0.58 31.13 11.85
N VAL A 480 0.68 30.73 11.66
CA VAL A 480 1.55 31.19 10.56
C VAL A 480 2.21 29.96 9.98
N LEU A 481 1.79 29.58 8.77
CA LEU A 481 2.28 28.40 8.05
C LEU A 481 2.63 28.80 6.62
N ALA A 482 3.78 28.37 6.13
CA ALA A 482 4.06 28.32 4.70
C ALA A 482 3.31 27.14 4.05
N GLU A 483 3.25 27.16 2.72
CA GLU A 483 2.64 26.09 1.92
C GLU A 483 3.25 24.72 2.27
N GLY A 484 2.40 23.74 2.59
CA GLY A 484 2.77 22.41 3.07
C GLY A 484 2.98 22.29 4.58
N GLU A 485 3.30 23.37 5.30
CA GLU A 485 3.64 23.25 6.73
C GLU A 485 2.45 22.77 7.58
N ILE A 486 2.76 21.99 8.61
CA ILE A 486 1.79 21.37 9.52
C ILE A 486 2.09 21.82 10.95
N LEU A 487 1.14 22.46 11.63
CA LEU A 487 1.20 22.74 13.06
C LEU A 487 0.52 21.61 13.83
N GLN A 488 1.29 20.84 14.61
CA GLN A 488 0.75 20.03 15.70
C GLN A 488 0.56 20.92 16.93
N LEU A 489 -0.66 20.98 17.46
CA LEU A 489 -0.98 21.64 18.72
C LEU A 489 -1.61 20.62 19.68
N ARG A 490 -0.96 20.37 20.81
CA ARG A 490 -1.49 19.53 21.89
C ARG A 490 -1.91 20.39 23.08
N LEU A 491 -3.13 20.18 23.55
CA LEU A 491 -3.71 20.80 24.74
C LEU A 491 -3.85 19.74 25.83
N PHE A 492 -3.36 20.05 27.03
CA PHE A 492 -3.33 19.10 28.16
C PHE A 492 -4.30 19.52 29.27
N ASP A 493 -4.82 18.54 30.02
CA ASP A 493 -5.82 18.74 31.09
C ASP A 493 -6.97 19.67 30.61
N VAL A 494 -7.58 19.35 29.47
CA VAL A 494 -8.56 20.22 28.79
C VAL A 494 -9.83 20.34 29.62
N ILE A 495 -10.26 21.58 29.85
CA ILE A 495 -11.58 21.87 30.42
C ILE A 495 -12.50 22.26 29.26
N PRO A 496 -13.36 21.35 28.75
CA PRO A 496 -14.27 21.67 27.65
C PRO A 496 -15.33 22.70 28.07
N THR A 497 -15.91 23.40 27.08
CA THR A 497 -17.12 24.20 27.32
C THR A 497 -18.29 23.29 27.65
N ALA A 498 -19.32 23.85 28.29
CA ALA A 498 -20.54 23.10 28.62
C ALA A 498 -21.37 22.64 27.40
N GLU A 499 -21.01 23.06 26.19
CA GLU A 499 -21.63 22.65 24.93
C GLU A 499 -20.81 21.53 24.25
N PHE A 500 -19.47 21.59 24.32
CA PHE A 500 -18.57 20.56 23.80
C PHE A 500 -18.37 19.35 24.72
N ALA A 501 -18.54 19.53 26.04
CA ALA A 501 -18.27 18.48 27.03
C ALA A 501 -18.89 17.10 26.73
N PRO A 502 -20.14 16.95 26.23
CA PRO A 502 -20.69 15.64 25.89
C PRO A 502 -19.93 14.89 24.78
N VAL A 503 -19.38 15.61 23.80
CA VAL A 503 -18.57 15.04 22.71
C VAL A 503 -17.15 14.76 23.19
N PHE A 504 -16.59 15.64 24.02
CA PHE A 504 -15.29 15.40 24.63
C PHE A 504 -15.32 14.16 25.55
N ASP A 505 -16.36 14.05 26.39
CA ASP A 505 -16.59 12.91 27.28
C ASP A 505 -16.82 11.59 26.49
N SER A 506 -17.31 11.64 25.24
CA SER A 506 -17.51 10.44 24.39
C SER A 506 -16.22 9.94 23.72
N THR A 507 -15.16 10.74 23.68
CA THR A 507 -13.82 10.30 23.25
C THR A 507 -13.01 9.60 24.34
N ALA A 508 -13.53 9.53 25.58
CA ALA A 508 -12.81 8.93 26.69
C ALA A 508 -12.58 7.40 26.49
N PRO A 509 -11.41 6.84 26.83
CA PRO A 509 -11.13 5.42 26.70
C PRO A 509 -12.20 4.52 27.34
N GLY A 510 -12.86 3.70 26.51
CA GLY A 510 -13.95 2.82 26.92
C GLY A 510 -15.30 3.52 27.15
N ALA A 511 -15.46 4.77 26.70
CA ALA A 511 -16.78 5.33 26.44
C ALA A 511 -17.49 4.48 25.38
N VAL A 512 -18.75 4.16 25.63
CA VAL A 512 -19.62 3.63 24.58
C VAL A 512 -20.12 4.86 23.81
N PRO A 513 -20.11 4.87 22.46
CA PRO A 513 -20.79 5.91 21.71
C PRO A 513 -22.26 5.96 22.15
N ASP A 514 -22.64 7.02 22.86
CA ASP A 514 -24.03 7.27 23.18
C ASP A 514 -24.75 7.48 21.84
N ASP A 515 -25.76 6.65 21.55
CA ASP A 515 -26.57 6.76 20.33
C ASP A 515 -27.14 8.20 20.25
N LEU A 516 -26.54 9.01 19.37
CA LEU A 516 -26.88 10.42 19.20
C LEU A 516 -28.30 10.63 18.62
N SER A 517 -29.10 9.56 18.44
CA SER A 517 -30.53 9.67 18.18
C SER A 517 -31.31 10.44 19.27
N ASP A 518 -30.80 10.55 20.52
CA ASP A 518 -31.47 11.30 21.60
C ASP A 518 -31.10 12.80 21.71
N VAL A 519 -30.23 13.36 20.84
CA VAL A 519 -30.05 14.82 20.71
C VAL A 519 -31.18 15.50 19.90
N GLY A 520 -32.42 15.27 20.34
CA GLY A 520 -33.47 16.30 20.30
C GLY A 520 -34.04 16.74 18.94
N LEU A 521 -33.76 16.04 17.83
CA LEU A 521 -34.37 16.30 16.53
C LEU A 521 -35.73 15.59 16.36
N SER A 522 -36.72 16.04 17.13
CA SER A 522 -38.09 15.52 17.03
C SER A 522 -38.79 15.98 15.72
N ASP A 523 -38.95 15.08 14.74
CA ASP A 523 -40.20 14.83 13.98
C ASP A 523 -39.99 13.93 12.72
N VAL A 524 -39.54 12.68 12.89
CA VAL A 524 -39.79 11.60 11.90
C VAL A 524 -40.15 10.32 12.66
N GLU A 525 -41.34 9.74 12.42
CA GLU A 525 -41.76 8.50 13.11
C GLU A 525 -41.07 7.26 12.49
N PRO A 526 -40.34 6.45 13.28
CA PRO A 526 -39.83 5.15 12.83
C PRO A 526 -40.94 4.08 12.81
N VAL A 527 -40.71 3.01 12.04
CA VAL A 527 -41.63 1.86 11.94
C VAL A 527 -41.11 0.71 12.80
N ASP A 528 -41.92 0.22 13.74
CA ASP A 528 -41.56 -0.85 14.68
C ASP A 528 -41.12 -2.16 13.99
N VAL A 529 -39.97 -2.70 14.41
CA VAL A 529 -39.66 -4.15 14.36
C VAL A 529 -38.98 -4.54 15.69
N GLU A 530 -39.69 -5.30 16.54
CA GLU A 530 -39.13 -5.88 17.77
C GLU A 530 -38.24 -7.10 17.48
N LEU A 531 -37.04 -7.17 18.07
CA LEU A 531 -36.39 -8.41 18.52
C LEU A 531 -35.50 -8.10 19.75
N ALA A 532 -35.24 -9.09 20.63
CA ALA A 532 -34.94 -8.81 22.03
C ALA A 532 -33.89 -9.70 22.73
N ASP A 533 -33.01 -9.00 23.49
CA ASP A 533 -32.53 -9.29 24.86
C ASP A 533 -31.41 -10.32 25.13
N SER A 534 -30.60 -9.99 26.15
CA SER A 534 -29.61 -10.79 26.92
C SER A 534 -28.20 -11.01 26.31
N ALA A 535 -27.06 -10.93 27.04
CA ALA A 535 -26.83 -10.57 28.46
C ALA A 535 -25.37 -10.09 28.75
N GLN A 536 -25.20 -9.42 29.90
CA GLN A 536 -23.93 -8.86 30.44
C GLN A 536 -22.91 -9.91 30.94
N VAL A 537 -21.61 -9.57 30.86
CA VAL A 537 -20.51 -10.17 31.66
C VAL A 537 -19.63 -9.06 32.28
N ASP A 538 -18.94 -9.38 33.38
CA ASP A 538 -18.45 -8.47 34.43
C ASP A 538 -16.91 -8.32 34.42
N VAL A 539 -16.39 -7.08 34.38
CA VAL A 539 -14.95 -6.76 34.23
C VAL A 539 -14.27 -6.51 35.59
N ARG A 540 -13.05 -7.03 35.81
CA ARG A 540 -12.10 -6.52 36.84
C ARG A 540 -10.62 -6.66 36.46
N PRO A 541 -9.73 -5.79 36.99
CA PRO A 541 -8.50 -5.38 36.28
C PRO A 541 -7.19 -5.59 37.08
N ASP A 542 -6.14 -4.88 36.62
CA ASP A 542 -4.79 -4.65 37.17
C ASP A 542 -3.72 -5.73 36.95
N ILE A 543 -2.65 -5.36 36.23
CA ILE A 543 -1.22 -5.42 36.68
C ILE A 543 -0.37 -4.48 35.81
N THR A 544 0.39 -3.58 36.45
CA THR A 544 1.51 -2.82 35.86
C THR A 544 2.85 -3.42 36.30
N PRO A 545 3.91 -3.32 35.48
CA PRO A 545 5.26 -3.14 36.02
C PRO A 545 6.14 -2.12 35.25
N ALA A 546 7.12 -1.56 35.95
CA ALA A 546 7.97 -0.46 35.48
C ALA A 546 9.32 -0.89 34.88
N ALA A 547 9.82 -0.13 33.91
CA ALA A 547 11.16 -0.26 33.32
C ALA A 547 12.29 0.34 34.19
N PRO A 548 13.55 -0.10 33.99
CA PRO A 548 14.69 0.79 34.26
C PRO A 548 15.94 0.62 33.36
N GLY A 549 16.18 1.62 32.50
CA GLY A 549 17.46 2.35 32.41
C GLY A 549 18.72 1.70 31.79
N LEU A 550 19.07 2.13 30.58
CA LEU A 550 20.36 1.90 29.91
C LEU A 550 21.39 3.04 30.14
N PRO A 551 22.71 2.76 30.03
CA PRO A 551 23.76 3.76 29.83
C PRO A 551 24.48 3.62 28.44
N PRO A 552 25.08 4.70 27.88
CA PRO A 552 25.40 4.80 26.45
C PRO A 552 26.89 4.61 26.09
N VAL A 553 27.20 4.20 24.83
CA VAL A 553 28.55 4.29 24.25
C VAL A 553 28.56 4.50 22.71
N ASN A 554 28.98 5.70 22.28
CA ASN A 554 29.82 6.09 21.11
C ASN A 554 30.54 4.96 20.29
N THR A 555 30.87 5.05 18.99
CA THR A 555 30.93 6.16 17.99
C THR A 555 31.44 5.68 16.60
N GLU A 556 31.10 6.45 15.56
CA GLU A 556 31.87 6.76 14.31
C GLU A 556 31.89 5.74 13.12
N PRO A 557 32.02 6.22 11.85
CA PRO A 557 31.41 5.57 10.67
C PRO A 557 32.36 5.23 9.50
N GLU A 558 31.95 4.34 8.57
CA GLU A 558 32.52 4.25 7.21
C GLU A 558 31.50 3.86 6.11
N LEU A 559 31.27 4.81 5.19
CA LEU A 559 31.16 4.65 3.72
C LEU A 559 30.16 3.65 3.10
N ALA A 560 28.99 4.16 2.69
CA ALA A 560 28.02 3.48 1.82
C ALA A 560 28.36 3.54 0.31
N MET A 561 27.82 2.59 -0.46
CA MET A 561 27.68 2.62 -1.93
C MET A 561 26.20 2.49 -2.30
N VAL A 562 25.76 3.21 -3.34
CA VAL A 562 24.36 3.29 -3.78
C VAL A 562 24.11 2.37 -4.97
N MET A 563 23.01 1.60 -4.93
CA MET A 563 22.40 0.91 -6.08
C MET A 563 20.88 0.95 -5.92
N GLY A 564 20.17 1.41 -6.96
CA GLY A 564 18.71 1.40 -7.01
C GLY A 564 18.16 0.22 -7.83
N PHE A 565 16.95 -0.21 -7.51
CA PHE A 565 16.18 -1.19 -8.29
C PHE A 565 14.92 -0.52 -8.83
N THR A 566 14.48 -0.95 -10.02
CA THR A 566 13.28 -0.46 -10.70
C THR A 566 12.36 -1.64 -11.00
N GLU A 567 11.18 -1.68 -10.38
CA GLU A 567 10.13 -2.60 -10.80
C GLU A 567 9.54 -2.13 -12.13
N SER A 568 9.95 -2.76 -13.22
CA SER A 568 9.23 -2.66 -14.49
C SER A 568 9.45 -3.92 -15.33
N GLY A 569 8.35 -4.62 -15.62
CA GLY A 569 8.35 -5.76 -16.54
C GLY A 569 8.55 -5.31 -17.99
N GLN A 570 9.81 -5.15 -18.41
CA GLN A 570 10.18 -5.07 -19.82
C GLN A 570 11.36 -5.98 -20.15
N THR A 571 11.10 -7.02 -20.94
CA THR A 571 12.10 -8.00 -21.39
C THR A 571 13.18 -7.33 -22.27
N PRO A 572 14.47 -7.42 -21.93
CA PRO A 572 15.55 -6.94 -22.79
C PRO A 572 15.84 -7.92 -23.94
N ASP A 573 15.79 -7.41 -25.17
CA ASP A 573 16.07 -8.19 -26.39
C ASP A 573 17.58 -8.50 -26.52
N VAL A 574 17.97 -9.78 -26.59
CA VAL A 574 19.37 -10.22 -26.46
C VAL A 574 20.13 -10.11 -27.79
N ALA A 575 20.78 -8.96 -28.01
CA ALA A 575 21.73 -8.77 -29.11
C ALA A 575 23.18 -9.10 -28.69
N ARG A 576 23.77 -10.12 -29.32
CA ARG A 576 25.19 -10.49 -29.16
C ARG A 576 26.13 -9.59 -29.96
N ASP A 577 27.16 -9.06 -29.30
CA ASP A 577 28.55 -8.86 -29.76
C ASP A 577 29.32 -8.15 -28.61
N GLY A 578 30.60 -8.35 -28.32
CA GLY A 578 31.62 -9.17 -28.97
C GLY A 578 33.03 -8.54 -28.90
N ALA A 579 33.67 -8.47 -27.73
CA ALA A 579 35.08 -8.04 -27.60
C ALA A 579 35.78 -8.56 -26.31
N GLU A 580 37.02 -9.03 -26.45
CA GLU A 580 37.91 -9.46 -25.36
C GLU A 580 38.77 -8.30 -24.79
N PRO A 581 39.38 -8.46 -23.59
CA PRO A 581 39.96 -7.36 -22.81
C PRO A 581 41.46 -7.13 -23.05
N ASP A 582 41.99 -5.97 -22.60
CA ASP A 582 43.44 -5.86 -22.34
C ASP A 582 43.83 -4.87 -21.22
N ALA A 583 44.82 -5.30 -20.45
CA ALA A 583 45.65 -4.68 -19.40
C ALA A 583 45.46 -3.19 -18.96
N PHE A 584 45.62 -2.94 -17.64
CA PHE A 584 46.90 -2.39 -17.12
C PHE A 584 47.07 -2.59 -15.60
N ALA A 585 48.31 -2.84 -15.17
CA ALA A 585 48.67 -3.11 -13.77
C ALA A 585 49.17 -1.87 -13.02
N ASN A 586 49.18 -1.92 -11.68
CA ASN A 586 50.17 -1.19 -10.89
C ASN A 586 50.56 -1.91 -9.60
N LEU A 587 51.86 -2.18 -9.44
CA LEU A 587 52.47 -2.66 -8.20
C LEU A 587 52.79 -1.50 -7.25
N ARG A 588 52.62 -1.71 -5.94
CA ARG A 588 53.61 -1.31 -4.95
C ARG A 588 53.77 -2.36 -3.85
N ALA A 589 54.92 -3.02 -3.85
CA ALA A 589 55.41 -3.75 -2.69
C ALA A 589 56.26 -2.82 -1.82
N LEU A 590 56.26 -3.05 -0.50
CA LEU A 590 57.44 -2.84 0.33
C LEU A 590 57.51 -3.91 1.43
N ASP A 591 58.74 -4.34 1.69
CA ASP A 591 59.12 -5.55 2.42
C ASP A 591 59.70 -5.18 3.80
N THR A 592 59.56 -6.06 4.81
CA THR A 592 60.67 -6.64 5.62
C THR A 592 60.24 -7.15 7.00
N GLY A 593 60.66 -8.39 7.35
CA GLY A 593 61.09 -8.67 8.73
C GLY A 593 60.64 -9.99 9.41
N SER A 594 61.32 -11.11 9.11
CA SER A 594 61.76 -12.21 10.03
C SER A 594 60.90 -12.66 11.25
N GLY A 595 60.74 -13.95 11.57
CA GLY A 595 61.31 -15.20 11.01
C GLY A 595 61.31 -16.36 12.05
N ASP A 596 61.67 -17.58 11.62
CA ASP A 596 61.80 -18.85 12.42
C ASP A 596 60.49 -19.42 13.05
N ARG A 597 60.19 -20.73 13.16
CA ARG A 597 60.82 -22.01 12.72
C ARG A 597 59.90 -23.22 13.02
N VAL A 598 59.93 -24.29 12.18
CA VAL A 598 59.82 -25.76 12.54
C VAL A 598 58.46 -26.24 13.16
N SER A 599 57.81 -27.38 12.84
CA SER A 599 58.06 -28.54 11.95
C SER A 599 56.78 -29.37 11.65
N ALA A 600 56.68 -29.81 10.39
CA ALA A 600 56.21 -31.10 9.82
C ALA A 600 55.77 -32.30 10.70
N VAL A 601 54.63 -32.92 10.31
CA VAL A 601 54.28 -34.37 10.18
C VAL A 601 53.09 -34.43 9.17
N GLN A 602 53.21 -34.91 7.93
CA GLN A 602 52.95 -36.29 7.40
C GLN A 602 51.55 -36.87 7.74
N ASP A 603 50.62 -36.99 6.78
CA ASP A 603 50.42 -38.07 5.78
C ASP A 603 49.36 -39.10 6.27
N ASP A 604 48.25 -39.24 5.53
CA ASP A 604 47.71 -40.53 5.02
C ASP A 604 46.30 -40.38 4.39
N GLU A 605 46.26 -40.46 3.06
CA GLU A 605 45.16 -41.01 2.25
C GLU A 605 45.59 -42.43 1.75
N PRO A 606 44.84 -43.24 0.97
CA PRO A 606 43.46 -43.13 0.45
C PRO A 606 42.61 -44.43 0.60
N GLY A 607 41.38 -44.46 0.07
CA GLY A 607 40.60 -45.71 -0.14
C GLY A 607 39.36 -45.55 -1.05
N ALA A 608 39.25 -46.34 -2.12
CA ALA A 608 38.37 -46.05 -3.27
C ALA A 608 37.37 -47.17 -3.67
N ALA A 609 36.61 -46.90 -4.77
CA ALA A 609 35.76 -47.77 -5.61
C ALA A 609 34.25 -47.79 -5.24
N LEU A 610 33.25 -47.83 -6.14
CA LEU A 610 33.11 -48.22 -7.58
C LEU A 610 32.08 -47.27 -8.27
N GLN A 611 32.15 -46.81 -9.54
CA GLN A 611 31.86 -47.49 -10.84
C GLN A 611 30.64 -48.44 -10.82
N ASP A 612 29.71 -48.47 -11.79
CA ASP A 612 29.73 -48.13 -13.23
C ASP A 612 28.29 -47.96 -13.78
N TRP A 613 28.16 -47.71 -15.10
CA TRP A 613 27.01 -47.81 -16.03
C TRP A 613 26.56 -46.49 -16.69
N ALA A 614 26.62 -46.50 -18.03
CA ALA A 614 26.54 -45.32 -18.89
C ALA A 614 25.44 -45.40 -19.97
N ASP A 615 25.08 -44.22 -20.48
CA ASP A 615 24.70 -43.90 -21.86
C ASP A 615 24.02 -44.98 -22.73
N ILE A 616 22.68 -44.95 -22.79
CA ILE A 616 21.92 -45.54 -23.91
C ILE A 616 20.74 -44.62 -24.32
N LEU A 617 20.80 -44.15 -25.58
CA LEU A 617 19.74 -43.53 -26.42
C LEU A 617 19.45 -42.03 -26.32
N SER A 618 20.14 -41.26 -27.16
CA SER A 618 19.63 -40.02 -27.75
C SER A 618 19.12 -40.24 -29.19
N PHE A 619 17.89 -39.81 -29.44
CA PHE A 619 17.29 -39.44 -30.73
C PHE A 619 16.48 -38.17 -30.40
N GLY A 620 16.41 -37.08 -31.17
CA GLY A 620 16.70 -36.87 -32.58
C GLY A 620 15.55 -36.06 -33.18
N GLY A 621 15.66 -34.72 -33.21
CA GLY A 621 14.73 -33.84 -33.95
C GLY A 621 15.01 -33.79 -35.46
N PRO A 622 14.34 -32.93 -36.27
CA PRO A 622 13.52 -31.77 -35.86
C PRO A 622 12.15 -31.57 -36.58
N GLU A 623 11.28 -30.72 -36.00
CA GLU A 623 10.34 -29.72 -36.60
C GLU A 623 9.35 -30.05 -37.77
N PRO A 624 8.36 -29.17 -38.10
CA PRO A 624 7.89 -27.92 -37.44
C PRO A 624 6.35 -27.85 -37.16
N THR A 625 5.92 -26.65 -36.73
CA THR A 625 4.58 -26.19 -36.30
C THR A 625 3.45 -26.20 -37.35
N ALA A 626 2.19 -26.28 -36.86
CA ALA A 626 1.01 -25.73 -37.53
C ALA A 626 -0.13 -25.45 -36.52
N SER A 627 -0.64 -24.21 -36.52
CA SER A 627 -1.85 -23.80 -35.78
C SER A 627 -3.13 -24.37 -36.42
N ALA A 628 -4.12 -24.75 -35.60
CA ALA A 628 -5.49 -25.00 -36.04
C ALA A 628 -6.50 -24.79 -34.88
N ALA A 629 -7.51 -23.96 -35.13
CA ALA A 629 -8.58 -23.67 -34.18
C ALA A 629 -9.43 -24.91 -33.81
N ARG A 630 -9.91 -24.97 -32.55
CA ARG A 630 -10.84 -26.01 -32.07
C ARG A 630 -12.28 -25.70 -32.53
N PRO A 631 -13.00 -26.65 -33.15
CA PRO A 631 -14.45 -26.59 -33.27
C PRO A 631 -15.13 -27.25 -32.05
N MET A 632 -16.21 -26.64 -31.54
CA MET A 632 -17.07 -27.27 -30.54
C MET A 632 -17.59 -28.65 -31.02
N GLN A 633 -17.51 -29.67 -30.18
CA GLN A 633 -18.25 -30.93 -30.34
C GLN A 633 -18.90 -31.33 -29.01
N GLY A 634 -20.23 -31.31 -28.97
CA GLY A 634 -21.00 -31.69 -27.78
C GLY A 634 -20.90 -33.19 -27.47
N ALA A 635 -20.76 -33.51 -26.19
CA ALA A 635 -20.72 -34.88 -25.70
C ALA A 635 -22.13 -35.52 -25.67
N THR A 636 -22.28 -36.70 -26.27
CA THR A 636 -23.50 -37.51 -26.14
C THR A 636 -23.35 -38.56 -25.04
N GLY A 637 -23.89 -38.26 -23.85
CA GLY A 637 -24.06 -39.23 -22.76
C GLY A 637 -25.31 -40.12 -22.94
N PRO A 638 -25.28 -41.42 -22.62
CA PRO A 638 -26.44 -42.31 -22.78
C PRO A 638 -27.41 -42.25 -21.59
N ALA A 639 -28.71 -42.28 -21.90
CA ALA A 639 -29.79 -42.07 -20.92
C ALA A 639 -30.22 -43.32 -20.13
N ARG A 640 -30.70 -43.07 -18.91
CA ARG A 640 -31.80 -43.76 -18.19
C ARG A 640 -32.44 -42.69 -17.29
N ALA A 641 -33.65 -42.22 -17.59
CA ALA A 641 -34.94 -42.76 -17.12
C ALA A 641 -35.07 -42.61 -15.58
N GLU A 642 -36.11 -41.96 -15.03
CA GLU A 642 -37.52 -41.93 -15.45
C GLU A 642 -38.21 -40.54 -15.27
N ASP A 643 -39.27 -40.33 -16.05
CA ASP A 643 -40.51 -39.52 -15.89
C ASP A 643 -40.79 -38.76 -14.56
N GLU A 644 -41.59 -37.70 -14.48
CA GLU A 644 -42.37 -36.94 -15.48
C GLU A 644 -41.77 -35.50 -15.61
N ALA A 645 -42.15 -34.59 -16.52
CA ALA A 645 -43.31 -34.53 -17.41
C ALA A 645 -43.02 -33.74 -18.70
N ARG A 646 -44.04 -33.60 -19.56
CA ARG A 646 -44.14 -32.62 -20.66
C ARG A 646 -45.62 -32.25 -20.84
N ASP A 647 -45.90 -30.95 -20.97
CA ASP A 647 -46.76 -30.37 -22.02
C ASP A 647 -47.22 -28.97 -21.62
N LEU A 648 -46.58 -27.92 -22.17
CA LEU A 648 -47.26 -26.65 -22.45
C LEU A 648 -46.57 -25.92 -23.62
N TRP A 649 -47.26 -25.93 -24.77
CA TRP A 649 -47.18 -25.00 -25.89
C TRP A 649 -45.92 -24.89 -26.76
N ALA A 650 -45.94 -25.71 -27.82
CA ALA A 650 -45.49 -25.29 -29.13
C ALA A 650 -46.57 -24.40 -29.82
N GLU A 651 -46.45 -23.08 -29.69
CA GLU A 651 -46.86 -22.03 -30.64
C GLU A 651 -45.83 -20.91 -30.41
N ILE A 652 -44.99 -20.49 -31.34
CA ILE A 652 -45.32 -19.93 -32.66
C ILE A 652 -44.22 -20.31 -33.66
N HIS A 653 -44.61 -20.77 -34.85
CA HIS A 653 -43.71 -20.98 -35.98
C HIS A 653 -44.37 -20.45 -37.26
N ASP A 654 -44.23 -19.15 -37.54
CA ASP A 654 -44.37 -18.55 -38.89
C ASP A 654 -44.20 -17.01 -38.88
N LEU A 655 -42.96 -16.53 -39.03
CA LEU A 655 -42.65 -15.30 -39.80
C LEU A 655 -41.25 -15.43 -40.41
N VAL A 656 -41.22 -15.78 -41.69
CA VAL A 656 -40.06 -15.91 -42.59
C VAL A 656 -40.02 -14.57 -43.39
N PRO A 657 -38.84 -13.93 -43.62
CA PRO A 657 -37.89 -14.51 -44.58
C PRO A 657 -36.40 -14.40 -44.28
N ARG A 658 -35.71 -15.45 -44.74
CA ARG A 658 -34.30 -15.42 -45.11
C ARG A 658 -34.10 -14.49 -46.31
N GLU A 659 -33.24 -13.49 -46.17
CA GLU A 659 -32.48 -12.93 -47.29
C GLU A 659 -30.99 -13.03 -46.98
N ALA A 660 -30.19 -13.33 -47.99
CA ALA A 660 -28.74 -13.38 -47.89
C ALA A 660 -28.14 -12.51 -49.00
N PRO A 661 -27.28 -11.54 -48.67
CA PRO A 661 -26.43 -10.87 -49.64
C PRO A 661 -24.95 -11.23 -49.43
N THR A 662 -24.41 -11.91 -50.45
CA THR A 662 -23.10 -11.66 -51.07
C THR A 662 -21.89 -11.26 -50.21
N SER A 663 -20.86 -12.11 -50.29
CA SER A 663 -19.46 -11.82 -50.01
C SER A 663 -18.98 -10.45 -50.55
N ALA A 664 -18.39 -9.64 -49.67
CA ALA A 664 -17.50 -8.55 -50.04
C ALA A 664 -16.06 -8.93 -49.66
N THR A 665 -15.15 -8.95 -50.65
CA THR A 665 -13.71 -9.08 -50.41
C THR A 665 -13.15 -7.74 -49.96
N THR A 666 -12.70 -7.65 -48.71
CA THR A 666 -11.80 -6.56 -48.27
C THR A 666 -10.37 -6.89 -48.67
N THR A 667 -9.70 -5.92 -49.28
CA THR A 667 -8.30 -6.01 -49.71
C THR A 667 -7.35 -5.90 -48.53
N VAL A 668 -6.25 -6.66 -48.58
CA VAL A 668 -5.11 -6.55 -47.66
C VAL A 668 -4.57 -5.12 -47.68
N ALA A 669 -4.48 -4.49 -46.50
CA ALA A 669 -3.84 -3.18 -46.34
C ALA A 669 -2.32 -3.28 -46.54
N ASP A 670 -1.69 -2.21 -47.04
CA ASP A 670 -0.24 -2.18 -47.26
C ASP A 670 0.49 -2.20 -45.90
N PRO A 671 1.41 -3.14 -45.63
CA PRO A 671 2.18 -3.15 -44.38
C PRO A 671 2.95 -1.86 -44.12
N ALA A 672 3.31 -1.10 -45.17
CA ALA A 672 3.97 0.19 -45.03
C ALA A 672 3.04 1.32 -44.54
N GLU A 673 1.73 1.18 -44.73
CA GLU A 673 0.71 2.14 -44.27
C GLU A 673 0.36 1.84 -42.80
N ALA A 674 0.18 0.57 -42.44
CA ALA A 674 -0.01 0.14 -41.05
C ALA A 674 1.18 0.52 -40.14
N ALA A 675 2.43 0.39 -40.63
CA ALA A 675 3.61 0.80 -39.88
C ALA A 675 3.71 2.33 -39.68
N GLN A 676 3.17 3.13 -40.60
CA GLN A 676 3.14 4.60 -40.46
C GLN A 676 2.03 5.07 -39.52
N GLU A 677 0.89 4.39 -39.50
CA GLU A 677 -0.19 4.67 -38.54
C GLU A 677 0.27 4.34 -37.11
N LEU A 678 0.97 3.21 -36.92
CA LEU A 678 1.53 2.81 -35.62
C LEU A 678 2.56 3.81 -35.08
N LEU A 679 3.51 4.26 -35.92
CA LEU A 679 4.51 5.29 -35.53
C LEU A 679 3.87 6.64 -35.18
N ARG A 680 2.70 6.93 -35.74
CA ARG A 680 1.94 8.16 -35.49
C ARG A 680 1.13 8.10 -34.20
N LEU A 681 0.62 6.92 -33.84
CA LEU A 681 0.00 6.63 -32.54
C LEU A 681 1.05 6.65 -31.41
N MET A 682 2.27 6.19 -31.66
CA MET A 682 3.40 6.23 -30.71
C MET A 682 4.10 7.61 -30.63
N GLY A 683 3.45 8.70 -31.05
CA GLY A 683 3.94 10.07 -30.84
C GLY A 683 5.13 10.54 -31.71
N PHE A 684 5.66 9.71 -32.61
CA PHE A 684 6.82 10.10 -33.43
C PHE A 684 6.43 10.97 -34.64
N ALA A 685 6.57 12.28 -34.50
CA ALA A 685 6.47 13.21 -35.62
C ALA A 685 7.72 13.18 -36.52
N PRO A 686 7.60 13.05 -37.86
CA PRO A 686 8.75 13.06 -38.76
C PRO A 686 9.35 14.47 -38.87
N GLY A 687 10.55 14.66 -38.33
CA GLY A 687 11.30 15.91 -38.41
C GLY A 687 11.58 16.33 -39.86
N GLN A 688 11.22 17.56 -40.23
CA GLN A 688 11.52 18.12 -41.54
C GLN A 688 13.03 18.37 -41.67
N GLY A 689 13.69 17.61 -42.54
CA GLY A 689 15.11 17.76 -42.80
C GLY A 689 15.46 19.12 -43.42
N ALA A 690 16.52 19.74 -42.91
CA ALA A 690 17.05 20.99 -43.43
C ALA A 690 17.53 20.84 -44.89
N GLN A 691 17.05 21.70 -45.78
CA GLN A 691 17.76 22.06 -47.01
C GLN A 691 18.36 23.44 -46.84
N ALA A 692 19.69 23.51 -46.93
CA ALA A 692 20.43 24.76 -46.90
C ALA A 692 20.56 25.32 -48.32
N GLU A 693 20.21 26.60 -48.52
CA GLU A 693 20.79 27.48 -49.55
C GLU A 693 20.30 28.93 -49.32
N GLY A 694 21.13 29.94 -49.65
CA GLY A 694 20.63 31.29 -49.96
C GLY A 694 20.70 32.40 -48.89
N ASP A 695 21.93 32.81 -48.57
CA ASP A 695 22.47 34.19 -48.47
C ASP A 695 21.57 35.47 -48.46
N GLU A 696 22.18 36.56 -47.97
CA GLU A 696 21.83 37.99 -48.12
C GLU A 696 20.61 38.63 -47.39
N SER A 697 20.91 39.15 -46.19
CA SER A 697 20.95 40.62 -45.93
C SER A 697 19.77 41.40 -45.31
N LEU A 698 20.19 42.35 -44.44
CA LEU A 698 19.70 43.72 -44.22
C LEU A 698 18.36 44.01 -43.48
N PHE A 699 18.54 44.70 -42.35
CA PHE A 699 17.67 45.72 -41.75
C PHE A 699 16.77 46.50 -42.72
N GLU A 700 15.53 46.78 -42.31
CA GLU A 700 15.00 48.15 -42.09
C GLU A 700 13.55 48.10 -41.52
N GLY A 701 13.12 49.14 -40.79
CA GLY A 701 11.68 49.46 -40.67
C GLY A 701 10.95 49.28 -39.33
N LEU A 702 11.39 49.96 -38.27
CA LEU A 702 10.43 50.69 -37.40
C LEU A 702 9.87 51.90 -38.22
N PRO A 703 8.75 52.60 -37.85
CA PRO A 703 8.22 52.75 -36.48
C PRO A 703 6.68 52.96 -36.35
N ASP A 704 6.25 53.37 -35.14
CA ASP A 704 5.09 54.27 -34.82
C ASP A 704 3.64 53.75 -35.07
N GLU A 705 2.57 54.17 -34.35
CA GLU A 705 2.40 55.13 -33.23
C GLU A 705 1.05 54.83 -32.50
N ASP A 706 0.97 55.20 -31.21
CA ASP A 706 -0.17 55.75 -30.43
C ASP A 706 -1.66 55.40 -30.70
N ALA A 707 -2.37 54.99 -29.63
CA ALA A 707 -3.62 55.59 -29.07
C ALA A 707 -4.38 54.56 -28.20
N GLU A 708 -4.44 54.63 -26.87
CA GLU A 708 -5.23 55.55 -26.00
C GLU A 708 -6.78 55.44 -26.07
N LEU A 709 -7.38 55.22 -24.89
CA LEU A 709 -8.71 55.66 -24.39
C LEU A 709 -10.01 54.83 -24.59
N ASP A 710 -10.39 54.12 -23.51
CA ASP A 710 -11.42 54.55 -22.52
C ASP A 710 -12.91 54.10 -22.61
N SER A 711 -13.53 54.01 -21.41
CA SER A 711 -14.95 54.07 -21.03
C SER A 711 -15.90 52.83 -21.05
N ASP A 712 -16.29 52.46 -19.82
CA ASP A 712 -17.64 52.22 -19.28
C ASP A 712 -18.62 51.12 -19.78
N ALA A 713 -19.06 50.33 -18.79
CA ALA A 713 -20.04 49.24 -18.71
C ALA A 713 -21.53 49.65 -18.95
N PRO A 714 -22.58 48.84 -18.66
CA PRO A 714 -22.65 47.41 -18.25
C PRO A 714 -23.73 46.56 -19.00
N GLY A 715 -23.80 45.23 -18.73
CA GLY A 715 -25.09 44.51 -18.79
C GLY A 715 -25.09 43.03 -19.21
N ALA A 716 -25.32 42.14 -18.23
CA ALA A 716 -26.08 40.87 -18.25
C ALA A 716 -26.05 39.91 -19.48
N GLY A 717 -25.74 38.64 -19.20
CA GLY A 717 -26.05 37.51 -20.07
C GLY A 717 -25.30 36.24 -19.69
N LEU A 718 -26.03 35.23 -19.21
CA LEU A 718 -25.50 33.89 -18.89
C LEU A 718 -25.34 33.01 -20.15
N ASP A 719 -24.50 32.00 -20.00
CA ASP A 719 -24.51 30.69 -20.69
C ASP A 719 -24.04 30.57 -22.16
N ASP A 720 -22.78 30.13 -22.28
CA ASP A 720 -22.42 28.75 -22.72
C ASP A 720 -21.83 28.50 -24.13
N LEU A 721 -20.91 27.52 -24.17
CA LEU A 721 -20.25 26.82 -25.28
C LEU A 721 -19.23 27.58 -26.16
N GLY A 722 -17.96 27.52 -25.72
CA GLY A 722 -16.90 26.95 -26.58
C GLY A 722 -15.60 27.76 -26.81
N LEU A 723 -14.48 27.01 -26.75
CA LEU A 723 -13.18 27.29 -27.40
C LEU A 723 -12.37 28.53 -26.96
N SER A 724 -11.30 28.30 -26.18
CA SER A 724 -9.96 28.87 -26.51
C SER A 724 -8.80 28.26 -25.69
N TRP A 725 -8.38 27.04 -26.02
CA TRP A 725 -7.01 26.61 -25.75
C TRP A 725 -6.09 27.23 -26.82
N ALA A 726 -5.43 28.35 -26.49
CA ALA A 726 -4.16 28.84 -27.07
C ALA A 726 -4.00 30.35 -26.79
N LEU A 727 -3.10 30.70 -25.85
CA LEU A 727 -2.21 31.89 -25.86
C LEU A 727 -1.63 32.14 -24.45
N ALA A 728 -0.62 31.37 -24.06
CA ALA A 728 0.17 31.62 -22.85
C ALA A 728 1.63 31.17 -23.03
N ALA A 729 2.31 31.71 -24.04
CA ALA A 729 3.74 31.49 -24.25
C ALA A 729 4.54 32.76 -23.86
N LEU A 730 4.99 32.80 -22.60
CA LEU A 730 6.09 33.62 -22.04
C LEU A 730 5.93 35.16 -22.08
N PRO A 731 6.43 35.85 -21.04
CA PRO A 731 7.84 36.25 -21.07
C PRO A 731 8.63 35.97 -19.78
N LEU A 732 9.79 35.34 -19.95
CA LEU A 732 10.86 35.26 -18.94
C LEU A 732 11.58 36.62 -18.83
N PHE A 733 11.86 37.06 -17.60
CA PHE A 733 12.67 38.26 -17.35
C PHE A 733 14.16 38.00 -17.65
N ALA A 734 14.76 38.90 -18.43
CA ALA A 734 16.21 39.06 -18.45
C ALA A 734 16.63 40.08 -17.39
N MET A 735 17.56 39.72 -16.49
CA MET A 735 18.74 40.53 -16.11
C MET A 735 19.57 39.85 -15.01
N ALA A 736 20.49 38.97 -15.43
CA ALA A 736 21.72 38.73 -14.67
C ALA A 736 22.82 39.58 -15.33
N GLY A 737 23.31 40.59 -14.61
CA GLY A 737 24.44 41.41 -15.07
C GLY A 737 25.67 41.16 -14.21
N LEU A 738 26.82 40.89 -14.85
CA LEU A 738 28.19 41.27 -14.48
C LEU A 738 29.21 40.42 -15.28
N GLY A 739 29.98 41.04 -16.18
CA GLY A 739 31.06 40.38 -16.93
C GLY A 739 31.24 40.91 -18.34
#